data_AF-A0A947VYA2-F1
#
_entry.id   AF-A0A947VYA2-F1
#
_cell.length_a   1.000
_cell.length_b   1.000
_cell.length_c   1.000
_cell.angle_alpha   90.00
_cell.angle_beta   90.00
_cell.angle_gamma   90.00
#
_symmetry.space_group_name_H-M   'P 1'
#
loop_
_entity.id
_entity.type
_entity.pdbx_description
1 polymer ?
#
loop_
_entity_poly.entity_id
_entity_poly.type
_entity_poly.pdbx_seq_one_letter_code
_entity_poly.pdbx_strand_id
1 'polypeptide(L)'
;MYKFHAFRSLSVSFIGLCVLFLLCATAQAASCPAADSDDGSVDGVITINDGGTTTWTPTDATAFDCSTLSLYITNSSTLTIDQSTSTGYIGQINAVNLTIDAGSYLEVNEEGCTSSQSPNPSTNICADGGTGEGTDAGTGASGAGASGAGGRSSTGNAGGTYISEDVFAPATFGAGGGTATGSWPAAGGLGGGALKLSLSGNLTNNGTISANAGNAGGNCGGGGGGSAGSINIAVGGNIASATGVYEAKGGNGSGGCWYGGGGGGGFVFISYTSSSMSTADLAAYISTAGGASGGGAGVAGNAGNVILKDTSSNTVIFLEGLSRVQMDSSVCSANTCSFGNLTLNNDSEALLLTDTSVGTYITVAVSGDVTVHPNAVFGSDELGCPSSTSVSLSTNICADGGTTEGTDADGRGSGAGASGTGGFAKNGLAGGTYADVDVFNPVIFGSGGGNATGSFSAAGGYGGGVVRLNIGGNLTNNGRISANGQTEAGNNCGGGGGGAGGSVYITVSGNVASGTGTYEAKGGNGGDAPACTNNYAGGGSGGFVMIEYASSSIATADFATYTDISGGIATASSATDGGVGSAILKNTTSNTTIFLEGISRMPLDANVCSANTCSFTNILAENGGELRVLGDTSTGDYITVSVSGNVTINPGGTISSDYQGCSASTSPSLSTNICANGGTTEGSDGDGKGGGAGASGKGGASKGGVAGGGYADVDVFAPVIFGSGGGNATGTYSATGGAGGGVVRMNIGGNLTNNGRISANGATENDNNCGGAGGGAGGSVYLTVGGNVASGTGTYEAKGGNGGDVAGCTNNYGGGGGGWFCFY
;
A
#
# COMPACT_ATOMS: atom_id res chain seq x y z
N MET A 1 -10.44 -39.96 -40.42
CA MET A 1 -9.33 -40.66 -41.12
C MET A 1 -8.41 -41.26 -40.07
N TYR A 2 -8.09 -42.55 -40.22
CA TYR A 2 -7.12 -43.43 -39.51
C TYR A 2 -5.98 -42.71 -38.75
N LYS A 3 -5.41 -43.18 -37.61
CA LYS A 3 -5.19 -44.54 -37.10
C LYS A 3 -4.71 -44.49 -35.62
N PHE A 4 -4.90 -45.60 -34.92
CA PHE A 4 -4.67 -45.87 -33.49
C PHE A 4 -3.47 -46.82 -33.29
N HIS A 5 -2.98 -46.99 -32.04
CA HIS A 5 -2.08 -48.04 -31.47
C HIS A 5 -0.54 -47.84 -31.64
N ALA A 6 0.35 -48.21 -30.70
CA ALA A 6 0.25 -48.86 -29.38
C ALA A 6 1.60 -48.83 -28.62
N PHE A 7 1.50 -48.99 -27.29
CA PHE A 7 2.50 -49.55 -26.37
C PHE A 7 3.07 -50.90 -26.83
N ARG A 8 4.38 -51.14 -26.64
CA ARG A 8 4.93 -52.37 -26.02
C ARG A 8 6.44 -52.32 -25.72
N SER A 9 6.74 -52.88 -24.55
CA SER A 9 7.99 -53.31 -23.89
C SER A 9 9.28 -53.49 -24.70
N LEU A 10 10.43 -53.20 -24.06
CA LEU A 10 11.65 -53.98 -24.27
C LEU A 10 12.56 -54.06 -23.02
N SER A 11 12.64 -55.29 -22.50
CA SER A 11 13.69 -56.02 -21.75
C SER A 11 14.84 -55.33 -21.01
N VAL A 12 14.98 -55.81 -19.76
CA VAL A 12 16.15 -55.82 -18.87
C VAL A 12 17.41 -56.38 -19.56
N SER A 13 18.54 -55.69 -19.43
CA SER A 13 19.88 -56.30 -19.53
C SER A 13 20.85 -55.60 -18.58
N PHE A 14 21.34 -56.36 -17.59
CA PHE A 14 22.44 -56.01 -16.69
C PHE A 14 23.72 -55.72 -17.49
N ILE A 15 24.42 -54.62 -17.20
CA ILE A 15 25.89 -54.46 -17.22
C ILE A 15 26.23 -53.35 -16.23
N GLY A 16 27.19 -53.64 -15.35
CA GLY A 16 27.45 -52.92 -14.09
C GLY A 16 27.87 -51.47 -14.23
N LEU A 17 27.29 -50.64 -13.36
CA LEU A 17 27.71 -49.26 -13.11
C LEU A 17 28.41 -49.21 -11.75
N CYS A 18 29.65 -48.73 -11.79
CA CYS A 18 30.52 -48.46 -10.67
C CYS A 18 29.78 -47.60 -9.63
N VAL A 19 29.65 -48.10 -8.39
CA VAL A 19 29.06 -47.38 -7.27
C VAL A 19 30.04 -46.29 -6.84
N LEU A 20 29.87 -45.09 -7.37
CA LEU A 20 30.39 -43.87 -6.73
C LEU A 20 29.41 -43.53 -5.62
N PHE A 21 29.71 -43.99 -4.39
CA PHE A 21 29.07 -43.54 -3.17
C PHE A 21 29.34 -42.03 -3.03
N LEU A 22 28.44 -41.21 -3.56
CA LEU A 22 28.30 -39.83 -3.11
C LEU A 22 27.63 -39.92 -1.74
N LEU A 23 28.44 -40.04 -0.69
CA LEU A 23 27.98 -39.76 0.67
C LEU A 23 27.46 -38.32 0.67
N CYS A 24 26.15 -38.17 0.65
CA CYS A 24 25.51 -36.99 1.17
C CYS A 24 25.81 -36.99 2.67
N ALA A 25 26.93 -36.35 3.05
CA ALA A 25 27.19 -36.02 4.43
C ALA A 25 26.15 -34.96 4.82
N THR A 26 25.04 -35.41 5.40
CA THR A 26 24.23 -34.54 6.25
C THR A 26 25.18 -34.06 7.34
N ALA A 27 25.50 -32.76 7.36
CA ALA A 27 26.32 -32.17 8.41
C ALA A 27 25.64 -32.51 9.76
N GLN A 28 26.30 -33.35 10.55
CA GLN A 28 25.83 -33.75 11.86
C GLN A 28 26.10 -32.58 12.80
N ALA A 29 25.11 -32.20 13.62
CA ALA A 29 25.26 -31.11 14.56
C ALA A 29 26.46 -31.35 15.50
N ALA A 30 27.17 -30.28 15.86
CA ALA A 30 28.28 -30.37 16.80
C ALA A 30 27.75 -30.88 18.15
N SER A 31 28.46 -31.84 18.74
CA SER A 31 28.13 -32.31 20.09
C SER A 31 28.18 -31.14 21.07
N CYS A 32 27.29 -31.16 22.07
CA CYS A 32 27.31 -30.17 23.13
C CYS A 32 28.74 -30.01 23.71
N PRO A 33 29.27 -28.78 23.81
CA PRO A 33 30.69 -28.54 24.07
C PRO A 33 31.10 -28.76 25.54
N ALA A 34 30.14 -28.82 26.46
CA ALA A 34 30.34 -29.21 27.84
C ALA A 34 29.62 -30.53 28.14
N ALA A 35 30.22 -31.36 28.99
CA ALA A 35 29.57 -32.53 29.54
C ALA A 35 28.79 -32.14 30.81
N ASP A 36 27.68 -32.83 31.07
CA ASP A 36 26.83 -32.74 32.28
C ASP A 36 27.58 -32.90 33.62
N SER A 37 28.89 -33.21 33.58
CA SER A 37 29.74 -33.32 34.76
C SER A 37 30.52 -32.05 35.09
N ASP A 38 30.16 -30.92 34.50
CA ASP A 38 30.88 -29.65 34.60
C ASP A 38 30.84 -29.03 36.00
N ASP A 39 29.78 -29.27 36.77
CA ASP A 39 29.66 -28.86 38.17
C ASP A 39 29.95 -29.97 39.20
N GLY A 40 30.38 -31.14 38.72
CA GLY A 40 30.63 -32.33 39.54
C GLY A 40 29.39 -33.18 39.84
N SER A 41 28.24 -32.89 39.23
CA SER A 41 27.04 -33.71 39.24
C SER A 41 26.80 -34.38 37.86
N VAL A 42 25.69 -35.11 37.68
CA VAL A 42 25.23 -35.65 36.37
C VAL A 42 23.72 -35.60 36.46
N ASP A 43 23.16 -34.40 36.30
CA ASP A 43 21.76 -34.09 36.57
C ASP A 43 20.97 -33.66 35.32
N GLY A 44 21.63 -33.66 34.17
CA GLY A 44 21.09 -33.22 32.89
C GLY A 44 21.21 -31.72 32.66
N VAL A 45 22.05 -31.01 33.42
CA VAL A 45 22.24 -29.56 33.37
C VAL A 45 23.71 -29.21 33.19
N ILE A 46 24.01 -28.43 32.15
CA ILE A 46 25.31 -27.78 32.00
C ILE A 46 25.23 -26.43 32.72
N THR A 47 26.10 -26.25 33.72
CA THR A 47 26.16 -25.07 34.57
C THR A 47 27.41 -24.23 34.30
N ILE A 48 27.21 -23.03 33.77
CA ILE A 48 28.25 -22.01 33.59
C ILE A 48 28.23 -21.07 34.78
N ASN A 49 29.24 -21.18 35.66
CA ASN A 49 29.28 -20.49 36.96
C ASN A 49 30.67 -19.96 37.37
N ASP A 50 31.60 -19.86 36.42
CA ASP A 50 32.98 -19.43 36.63
C ASP A 50 33.15 -17.95 37.05
N GLY A 51 32.09 -17.14 36.95
CA GLY A 51 32.11 -15.69 37.13
C GLY A 51 32.95 -14.95 36.07
N GLY A 52 33.27 -15.61 34.96
CA GLY A 52 34.08 -15.09 33.86
C GLY A 52 33.39 -15.29 32.51
N THR A 53 34.18 -15.18 31.43
CA THR A 53 33.70 -15.42 30.07
C THR A 53 34.10 -16.83 29.63
N THR A 54 33.10 -17.65 29.35
CA THR A 54 33.24 -18.94 28.67
C THR A 54 32.85 -18.77 27.20
N THR A 55 33.75 -19.18 26.29
CA THR A 55 33.51 -19.11 24.84
C THR A 55 33.28 -20.51 24.27
N TRP A 56 32.19 -20.69 23.51
CA TRP A 56 31.93 -21.92 22.77
C TRP A 56 32.27 -21.74 21.29
N THR A 57 33.34 -22.41 20.85
CA THR A 57 33.82 -22.38 19.46
C THR A 57 33.42 -23.66 18.72
N PRO A 58 32.55 -23.59 17.70
CA PRO A 58 32.14 -24.76 16.93
C PRO A 58 33.22 -25.12 15.90
N THR A 59 33.51 -26.42 15.76
CA THR A 59 34.54 -26.93 14.83
C THR A 59 34.07 -27.03 13.38
N ASP A 60 32.76 -27.15 13.14
CA ASP A 60 32.19 -27.53 11.84
C ASP A 60 31.04 -26.62 11.35
N ALA A 61 30.93 -25.39 11.88
CA ALA A 61 29.89 -24.44 11.47
C ALA A 61 28.45 -25.04 11.55
N THR A 62 28.19 -25.86 12.57
CA THR A 62 26.87 -26.44 12.86
C THR A 62 26.43 -26.06 14.27
N ALA A 63 25.12 -26.07 14.52
CA ALA A 63 24.57 -25.76 15.83
C ALA A 63 25.11 -26.68 16.94
N PHE A 64 25.28 -26.12 18.14
CA PHE A 64 25.55 -26.92 19.33
C PHE A 64 24.29 -27.70 19.71
N ASP A 65 24.36 -29.01 19.59
CA ASP A 65 23.26 -29.91 19.95
C ASP A 65 23.38 -30.35 21.41
N CYS A 66 22.76 -29.56 22.29
CA CYS A 66 22.51 -29.89 23.69
C CYS A 66 21.05 -30.31 23.90
N SER A 67 20.36 -30.84 22.87
CA SER A 67 18.91 -31.08 22.86
C SER A 67 18.41 -32.07 23.93
N THR A 68 19.31 -32.80 24.60
CA THR A 68 18.99 -33.68 25.74
C THR A 68 19.30 -33.05 27.10
N LEU A 69 19.88 -31.85 27.14
CA LEU A 69 20.40 -31.19 28.33
C LEU A 69 19.74 -29.83 28.53
N SER A 70 19.72 -29.36 29.78
CA SER A 70 19.38 -27.96 30.11
C SER A 70 20.66 -27.14 30.27
N LEU A 71 20.57 -25.84 30.06
CA LEU A 71 21.66 -24.89 30.27
C LEU A 71 21.31 -23.95 31.42
N TYR A 72 22.27 -23.71 32.29
CA TYR A 72 22.15 -22.79 33.42
C TYR A 72 23.36 -21.87 33.49
N ILE A 73 23.14 -20.57 33.30
CA ILE A 73 24.18 -19.53 33.39
C ILE A 73 23.95 -18.73 34.66
N THR A 74 24.93 -18.74 35.57
CA THR A 74 24.80 -18.15 36.91
C THR A 74 26.10 -17.48 37.35
N ASN A 75 26.12 -16.94 38.58
CA ASN A 75 27.29 -16.34 39.22
C ASN A 75 27.93 -15.19 38.41
N SER A 76 27.11 -14.43 37.69
CA SER A 76 27.57 -13.36 36.79
C SER A 76 28.52 -13.83 35.69
N SER A 77 28.40 -15.09 35.27
CA SER A 77 29.13 -15.64 34.12
C SER A 77 28.58 -15.12 32.80
N THR A 78 29.45 -15.07 31.81
CA THR A 78 29.13 -14.76 30.41
C THR A 78 29.41 -15.99 29.55
N LEU A 79 28.41 -16.44 28.79
CA LEU A 79 28.59 -17.39 27.69
C LEU A 79 28.62 -16.62 26.37
N THR A 80 29.74 -16.69 25.66
CA THR A 80 29.90 -16.16 24.30
C THR A 80 29.91 -17.30 23.29
N ILE A 81 29.20 -17.13 22.17
CA ILE A 81 29.18 -18.12 21.08
C ILE A 81 29.98 -17.56 19.90
N ASP A 82 31.05 -18.25 19.50
CA ASP A 82 31.87 -17.81 18.37
C ASP A 82 31.12 -17.95 17.04
N GLN A 83 31.45 -17.03 16.13
CA GLN A 83 30.83 -16.92 14.82
C GLN A 83 31.88 -16.76 13.72
N SER A 84 31.46 -16.85 12.46
CA SER A 84 32.36 -16.67 11.32
C SER A 84 31.71 -15.85 10.22
N THR A 85 32.06 -14.56 10.20
CA THR A 85 31.65 -13.58 9.18
C THR A 85 32.10 -13.93 7.77
N SER A 86 33.17 -14.72 7.61
CA SER A 86 33.67 -15.17 6.31
C SER A 86 32.92 -16.36 5.73
N THR A 87 32.24 -17.14 6.58
CA THR A 87 31.41 -18.31 6.16
C THR A 87 29.92 -18.06 6.31
N GLY A 88 29.53 -16.97 6.99
CA GLY A 88 28.14 -16.68 7.33
C GLY A 88 27.63 -17.46 8.55
N TYR A 89 28.52 -18.19 9.25
CA TYR A 89 28.15 -19.05 10.35
C TYR A 89 27.81 -18.26 11.61
N ILE A 90 26.61 -18.49 12.13
CA ILE A 90 26.05 -17.80 13.29
C ILE A 90 26.07 -18.64 14.56
N GLY A 91 25.90 -18.01 15.72
CA GLY A 91 25.80 -18.73 16.98
C GLY A 91 24.47 -19.48 17.10
N GLN A 92 24.49 -20.81 17.16
CA GLN A 92 23.27 -21.61 17.30
C GLN A 92 23.35 -22.62 18.45
N ILE A 93 22.31 -22.67 19.29
CA ILE A 93 22.20 -23.61 20.42
C ILE A 93 20.84 -24.30 20.40
N ASN A 94 20.82 -25.63 20.48
CA ASN A 94 19.63 -26.43 20.76
C ASN A 94 19.71 -26.96 22.20
N ALA A 95 18.69 -26.78 23.02
CA ALA A 95 18.65 -27.30 24.39
C ALA A 95 17.23 -27.69 24.85
N VAL A 96 17.10 -28.32 26.02
CA VAL A 96 15.79 -28.55 26.65
C VAL A 96 15.32 -27.27 27.32
N ASN A 97 16.02 -26.80 28.36
CA ASN A 97 15.71 -25.56 29.04
C ASN A 97 16.92 -24.63 29.04
N LEU A 98 16.69 -23.32 29.16
CA LEU A 98 17.72 -22.33 29.44
C LEU A 98 17.31 -21.50 30.64
N THR A 99 18.18 -21.40 31.63
CA THR A 99 18.04 -20.50 32.78
C THR A 99 19.23 -19.56 32.83
N ILE A 100 18.98 -18.26 32.95
CA ILE A 100 20.03 -17.23 33.08
C ILE A 100 19.70 -16.41 34.33
N ASP A 101 20.60 -16.41 35.31
CA ASP A 101 20.44 -15.60 36.51
C ASP A 101 20.77 -14.12 36.29
N ALA A 102 20.24 -13.29 37.18
CA ALA A 102 20.55 -11.86 37.19
C ALA A 102 22.07 -11.61 37.24
N GLY A 103 22.54 -10.71 36.38
CA GLY A 103 23.97 -10.40 36.22
C GLY A 103 24.75 -11.36 35.32
N SER A 104 24.12 -12.43 34.81
CA SER A 104 24.75 -13.37 33.87
C SER A 104 24.34 -13.07 32.43
N TYR A 105 25.15 -13.49 31.46
CA TYR A 105 25.03 -13.11 30.05
C TYR A 105 25.12 -14.30 29.11
N LEU A 106 24.31 -14.26 28.05
CA LEU A 106 24.48 -15.04 26.84
C LEU A 106 24.62 -14.06 25.68
N GLU A 107 25.80 -13.97 25.06
CA GLU A 107 26.08 -12.87 24.14
C GLU A 107 26.81 -13.28 22.86
N VAL A 108 26.59 -12.46 21.84
CA VAL A 108 27.30 -12.46 20.56
C VAL A 108 27.64 -11.01 20.16
N ASN A 109 28.03 -10.20 21.15
CA ASN A 109 28.34 -8.79 20.96
C ASN A 109 29.59 -8.60 20.10
N GLU A 110 29.56 -7.64 19.17
CA GLU A 110 30.69 -7.30 18.28
C GLU A 110 31.22 -8.43 17.37
N GLU A 111 30.50 -9.56 17.28
CA GLU A 111 30.87 -10.74 16.46
C GLU A 111 30.35 -10.66 15.00
N GLY A 112 29.85 -9.49 14.58
CA GLY A 112 29.34 -9.23 13.23
C GLY A 112 30.40 -8.68 12.28
N CYS A 113 29.95 -8.04 11.21
CA CYS A 113 30.86 -7.55 10.16
C CYS A 113 31.82 -6.47 10.67
N THR A 114 33.03 -6.46 10.10
CA THR A 114 34.03 -5.44 10.42
C THR A 114 33.69 -4.09 9.77
N SER A 115 34.41 -3.03 10.13
CA SER A 115 34.17 -1.67 9.62
C SER A 115 34.08 -1.65 8.09
N SER A 116 33.09 -0.91 7.58
CA SER A 116 32.86 -0.74 6.14
C SER A 116 32.50 -2.05 5.40
N GLN A 117 31.91 -3.01 6.11
CA GLN A 117 31.40 -4.26 5.55
C GLN A 117 29.94 -4.49 5.94
N SER A 118 29.23 -5.21 5.09
CA SER A 118 27.84 -5.59 5.31
C SER A 118 27.64 -7.08 4.99
N PRO A 119 26.77 -7.79 5.72
CA PRO A 119 26.46 -9.17 5.41
C PRO A 119 25.62 -9.25 4.15
N ASN A 120 25.91 -10.22 3.29
CA ASN A 120 25.02 -10.55 2.19
C ASN A 120 23.71 -11.14 2.73
N PRO A 121 22.52 -10.63 2.35
CA PRO A 121 21.24 -11.11 2.87
C PRO A 121 20.96 -12.61 2.66
N SER A 122 21.57 -13.23 1.65
CA SER A 122 21.36 -14.63 1.30
C SER A 122 22.38 -15.60 1.90
N THR A 123 23.61 -15.16 2.13
CA THR A 123 24.69 -16.02 2.64
C THR A 123 25.17 -15.64 4.03
N ASN A 124 24.78 -14.46 4.52
CA ASN A 124 25.27 -13.83 5.74
C ASN A 124 26.80 -13.60 5.76
N ILE A 125 27.48 -13.73 4.62
CA ILE A 125 28.93 -13.48 4.51
C ILE A 125 29.17 -11.97 4.44
N CYS A 126 30.06 -11.48 5.29
CA CYS A 126 30.45 -10.07 5.32
C CYS A 126 31.39 -9.73 4.16
N ALA A 127 31.04 -8.68 3.41
CA ALA A 127 31.84 -8.14 2.32
C ALA A 127 31.61 -6.64 2.16
N ASP A 128 32.53 -5.98 1.47
CA ASP A 128 32.45 -4.55 1.14
C ASP A 128 31.40 -4.30 0.05
N GLY A 129 30.81 -3.10 0.05
CA GLY A 129 29.86 -2.62 -0.97
C GLY A 129 28.41 -3.06 -0.74
N GLY A 130 28.07 -3.55 0.46
CA GLY A 130 26.69 -3.91 0.79
C GLY A 130 25.90 -2.71 1.31
N THR A 131 24.58 -2.76 1.20
CA THR A 131 23.70 -1.61 1.50
C THR A 131 23.65 -1.24 2.98
N GLY A 132 23.99 -2.16 3.88
CA GLY A 132 23.98 -1.94 5.33
C GLY A 132 25.27 -1.33 5.90
N GLU A 133 26.38 -1.26 5.15
CA GLU A 133 27.63 -0.73 5.70
C GLU A 133 27.56 0.79 5.92
N GLY A 134 28.31 1.29 6.89
CA GLY A 134 28.44 2.73 7.04
C GLY A 134 29.30 3.35 5.93
N THR A 135 28.93 4.53 5.46
CA THR A 135 29.65 5.24 4.39
C THR A 135 30.96 5.81 4.92
N ASP A 136 32.06 5.38 4.32
CA ASP A 136 33.41 5.93 4.57
C ASP A 136 33.52 7.39 4.14
N ALA A 137 34.34 8.15 4.86
CA ALA A 137 34.54 9.56 4.57
C ALA A 137 35.94 10.06 4.94
N GLY A 138 36.41 11.11 4.26
CA GLY A 138 37.64 11.80 4.70
C GLY A 138 37.49 12.37 6.12
N THR A 139 36.28 12.81 6.48
CA THR A 139 35.89 13.24 7.83
C THR A 139 34.41 12.93 8.08
N GLY A 140 34.06 12.47 9.29
CA GLY A 140 32.67 12.18 9.66
C GLY A 140 32.04 11.08 8.79
N ALA A 141 32.28 9.82 9.10
CA ALA A 141 31.66 8.66 8.49
C ALA A 141 30.29 8.36 9.12
N SER A 142 29.43 7.65 8.38
CA SER A 142 28.06 7.36 8.82
C SER A 142 27.96 6.01 9.53
N GLY A 143 26.92 5.84 10.36
CA GLY A 143 26.65 4.59 11.05
C GLY A 143 26.13 3.52 10.08
N ALA A 144 26.37 2.26 10.41
CA ALA A 144 25.86 1.13 9.66
C ALA A 144 24.36 0.89 9.94
N GLY A 145 23.68 0.23 9.01
CA GLY A 145 22.30 -0.24 9.13
C GLY A 145 22.20 -1.77 9.20
N ALA A 146 21.21 -2.24 9.94
CA ALA A 146 20.79 -3.65 10.00
C ALA A 146 19.26 -3.69 9.84
N SER A 147 18.52 -4.17 10.84
CA SER A 147 17.07 -4.01 10.86
C SER A 147 16.65 -2.55 11.12
N GLY A 148 17.46 -1.77 11.84
CA GLY A 148 17.37 -0.31 11.92
C GLY A 148 18.33 0.36 10.94
N ALA A 149 17.93 1.47 10.33
CA ALA A 149 18.84 2.28 9.50
C ALA A 149 19.94 2.95 10.33
N GLY A 150 21.12 3.10 9.75
CA GLY A 150 22.22 3.85 10.33
C GLY A 150 21.98 5.35 10.30
N GLY A 151 22.52 6.06 11.28
CA GLY A 151 22.49 7.51 11.37
C GLY A 151 23.46 8.16 10.38
N ARG A 152 23.05 9.28 9.79
CA ARG A 152 23.94 10.10 8.95
C ARG A 152 25.03 10.79 9.78
N SER A 153 26.17 11.06 9.14
CA SER A 153 27.26 11.81 9.77
C SER A 153 27.02 13.33 9.72
N SER A 154 27.86 14.10 10.42
CA SER A 154 27.82 15.58 10.35
C SER A 154 28.20 16.18 8.99
N THR A 155 28.81 15.39 8.10
CA THR A 155 29.19 15.81 6.74
C THR A 155 28.12 15.44 5.71
N GLY A 156 26.99 14.89 6.16
CA GLY A 156 25.85 14.57 5.31
C GLY A 156 25.91 13.19 4.64
N ASN A 157 26.90 12.36 4.98
CA ASN A 157 26.97 11.00 4.45
C ASN A 157 25.80 10.16 5.00
N ALA A 158 25.07 9.51 4.10
CA ALA A 158 23.93 8.66 4.46
C ALA A 158 24.40 7.45 5.26
N GLY A 159 23.64 7.07 6.29
CA GLY A 159 23.85 5.81 7.02
C GLY A 159 23.53 4.60 6.16
N GLY A 160 24.00 3.43 6.60
CA GLY A 160 23.62 2.15 5.98
C GLY A 160 22.11 1.93 6.07
N THR A 161 21.53 1.32 5.05
CA THR A 161 20.09 1.05 4.96
C THR A 161 19.71 -0.27 5.62
N TYR A 162 18.42 -0.60 5.56
CA TYR A 162 17.87 -1.89 6.00
C TYR A 162 18.53 -3.09 5.30
N ILE A 163 18.71 -4.19 6.03
CA ILE A 163 19.10 -5.50 5.50
C ILE A 163 17.88 -6.43 5.58
N SER A 164 17.41 -6.92 4.42
CA SER A 164 16.28 -7.84 4.33
C SER A 164 16.59 -9.20 4.93
N GLU A 165 15.72 -9.70 5.81
CA GLU A 165 15.85 -11.03 6.41
C GLU A 165 14.48 -11.68 6.69
N ASP A 166 14.46 -13.00 6.88
CA ASP A 166 13.27 -13.74 7.30
C ASP A 166 12.83 -13.27 8.69
N VAL A 167 11.64 -12.68 8.77
CA VAL A 167 11.13 -12.04 9.99
C VAL A 167 10.72 -13.04 11.09
N PHE A 168 10.51 -14.32 10.74
CA PHE A 168 10.24 -15.40 11.71
C PHE A 168 11.44 -16.31 11.91
N ALA A 169 12.57 -16.01 11.25
CA ALA A 169 13.83 -16.67 11.51
C ALA A 169 15.04 -15.75 11.26
N PRO A 170 15.11 -14.57 11.91
CA PRO A 170 16.23 -13.65 11.69
C PRO A 170 17.54 -14.33 12.08
N ALA A 171 18.58 -14.07 11.29
CA ALA A 171 19.85 -14.80 11.35
C ALA A 171 21.01 -13.98 10.79
N THR A 172 20.81 -12.68 10.60
CA THR A 172 21.77 -11.80 9.93
C THR A 172 22.71 -11.15 10.94
N PHE A 173 23.99 -11.03 10.58
CA PHE A 173 24.94 -10.21 11.33
C PHE A 173 24.57 -8.73 11.26
N GLY A 174 25.11 -7.96 12.19
CA GLY A 174 25.21 -6.52 12.05
C GLY A 174 26.30 -6.16 11.04
N ALA A 175 26.05 -5.12 10.26
CA ALA A 175 27.05 -4.45 9.42
C ALA A 175 27.97 -3.53 10.25
N GLY A 176 29.21 -3.34 9.78
CA GLY A 176 30.18 -2.45 10.41
C GLY A 176 30.08 -1.00 9.95
N GLY A 177 30.30 -0.08 10.89
CA GLY A 177 30.20 1.36 10.66
C GLY A 177 31.26 1.89 9.69
N GLY A 178 31.02 3.10 9.17
CA GLY A 178 31.92 3.72 8.20
C GLY A 178 33.20 4.23 8.86
N THR A 179 34.28 4.19 8.11
CA THR A 179 35.62 4.58 8.54
C THR A 179 35.94 6.01 8.10
N ALA A 180 36.46 6.81 9.03
CA ALA A 180 37.07 8.09 8.69
C ALA A 180 38.51 7.84 8.19
N THR A 181 38.81 8.22 6.94
CA THR A 181 40.08 7.89 6.25
C THR A 181 41.02 9.07 6.05
N GLY A 182 40.63 10.28 6.45
CA GLY A 182 41.43 11.50 6.28
C GLY A 182 42.55 11.66 7.33
N SER A 183 42.95 12.91 7.57
CA SER A 183 44.10 13.24 8.45
C SER A 183 43.94 12.81 9.91
N TRP A 184 42.73 12.42 10.31
CA TRP A 184 42.41 11.90 11.63
C TRP A 184 41.64 10.59 11.44
N PRO A 185 42.34 9.46 11.18
CA PRO A 185 41.66 8.22 10.89
C PRO A 185 40.93 7.71 12.13
N ALA A 186 39.73 7.16 11.90
CA ALA A 186 38.89 6.59 12.95
C ALA A 186 38.12 5.40 12.37
N ALA A 187 38.36 4.23 12.94
CA ALA A 187 37.66 3.01 12.55
C ALA A 187 36.18 3.11 12.89
N GLY A 188 35.32 2.62 12.00
CA GLY A 188 33.93 2.37 12.31
C GLY A 188 33.77 1.26 13.35
N GLY A 189 32.64 1.27 14.04
CA GLY A 189 32.29 0.24 15.01
C GLY A 189 32.00 -1.11 14.33
N LEU A 190 32.27 -2.21 15.04
CA LEU A 190 31.97 -3.56 14.58
C LEU A 190 30.46 -3.83 14.61
N GLY A 191 29.96 -4.65 13.69
CA GLY A 191 28.59 -5.14 13.74
C GLY A 191 28.35 -6.12 14.88
N GLY A 192 27.11 -6.24 15.36
CA GLY A 192 26.72 -7.27 16.32
C GLY A 192 26.58 -8.66 15.69
N GLY A 193 26.68 -9.71 16.48
CA GLY A 193 26.54 -11.10 16.02
C GLY A 193 25.10 -11.57 15.80
N ALA A 194 24.90 -12.82 15.37
CA ALA A 194 23.59 -13.42 15.16
C ALA A 194 23.38 -14.66 16.06
N LEU A 195 22.40 -14.63 16.95
CA LEU A 195 22.13 -15.71 17.90
C LEU A 195 20.83 -16.43 17.58
N LYS A 196 20.88 -17.76 17.46
CA LYS A 196 19.70 -18.63 17.36
C LYS A 196 19.64 -19.61 18.52
N LEU A 197 18.55 -19.56 19.29
CA LEU A 197 18.26 -20.45 20.40
C LEU A 197 17.02 -21.28 20.10
N SER A 198 17.13 -22.60 20.12
CA SER A 198 15.98 -23.51 19.99
C SER A 198 15.85 -24.34 21.26
N LEU A 199 14.82 -24.06 22.05
CA LEU A 199 14.54 -24.70 23.33
C LEU A 199 13.29 -25.56 23.18
N SER A 200 13.38 -26.86 23.48
CA SER A 200 12.20 -27.74 23.45
C SER A 200 11.29 -27.58 24.68
N GLY A 201 11.87 -27.12 25.80
CA GLY A 201 11.22 -26.82 27.07
C GLY A 201 11.13 -25.31 27.32
N ASN A 202 11.54 -24.88 28.52
CA ASN A 202 11.28 -23.53 29.03
C ASN A 202 12.50 -22.60 28.93
N LEU A 203 12.22 -21.29 28.85
CA LEU A 203 13.21 -20.22 29.02
C LEU A 203 12.92 -19.45 30.31
N THR A 204 13.88 -19.42 31.23
CA THR A 204 13.87 -18.52 32.39
C THR A 204 15.00 -17.51 32.26
N ASN A 205 14.71 -16.28 31.83
CA ASN A 205 15.73 -15.24 31.69
C ASN A 205 15.58 -14.18 32.80
N ASN A 206 16.55 -14.08 33.70
CA ASN A 206 16.70 -12.97 34.64
C ASN A 206 17.98 -12.15 34.41
N GLY A 207 18.85 -12.61 33.49
CA GLY A 207 20.08 -11.93 33.06
C GLY A 207 19.92 -11.23 31.72
N THR A 208 20.93 -11.31 30.84
CA THR A 208 20.91 -10.63 29.54
C THR A 208 21.21 -11.58 28.40
N ILE A 209 20.43 -11.51 27.32
CA ILE A 209 20.74 -12.11 26.03
C ILE A 209 21.04 -10.98 25.03
N SER A 210 22.23 -10.94 24.43
CA SER A 210 22.67 -9.76 23.66
C SER A 210 23.40 -10.03 22.33
N ALA A 211 23.17 -9.12 21.37
CA ALA A 211 23.76 -9.09 20.03
C ALA A 211 24.11 -7.64 19.62
N ASN A 212 24.62 -6.86 20.58
CA ASN A 212 24.96 -5.45 20.43
C ASN A 212 26.15 -5.25 19.49
N ALA A 213 26.16 -4.09 18.85
CA ALA A 213 27.27 -3.64 18.01
C ALA A 213 28.33 -2.86 18.80
N GLY A 214 29.51 -2.74 18.20
CA GLY A 214 30.62 -1.95 18.71
C GLY A 214 30.47 -0.46 18.41
N ASN A 215 30.94 0.36 19.34
CA ASN A 215 31.04 1.81 19.14
C ASN A 215 32.19 2.15 18.17
N ALA A 216 32.07 3.26 17.45
CA ALA A 216 33.16 3.77 16.64
C ALA A 216 34.34 4.28 17.50
N GLY A 217 35.56 4.12 16.99
CA GLY A 217 36.77 4.65 17.63
C GLY A 217 37.07 6.09 17.22
N GLY A 218 38.07 6.70 17.86
CA GLY A 218 38.67 7.98 17.44
C GLY A 218 38.25 9.21 18.26
N ASN A 219 39.12 10.22 18.26
CA ASN A 219 38.95 11.45 19.06
C ASN A 219 38.72 12.72 18.20
N CYS A 220 39.11 12.70 16.92
CA CYS A 220 38.82 13.79 15.97
C CYS A 220 38.36 13.32 14.59
N GLY A 221 38.64 12.08 14.18
CA GLY A 221 37.89 11.44 13.10
C GLY A 221 36.57 10.93 13.65
N GLY A 222 35.44 11.36 13.06
CA GLY A 222 34.14 10.85 13.44
C GLY A 222 33.84 9.55 12.69
N GLY A 223 34.24 8.40 13.24
CA GLY A 223 33.85 7.08 12.73
C GLY A 223 32.38 6.79 13.02
N GLY A 224 31.73 6.00 12.16
CA GLY A 224 30.34 5.60 12.35
C GLY A 224 30.19 4.37 13.25
N GLY A 225 29.12 4.32 14.04
CA GLY A 225 28.83 3.16 14.89
C GLY A 225 28.43 1.92 14.07
N GLY A 226 28.76 0.73 14.56
CA GLY A 226 28.31 -0.53 13.96
C GLY A 226 26.83 -0.78 14.22
N SER A 227 26.19 -1.58 13.39
CA SER A 227 24.77 -1.97 13.57
C SER A 227 24.65 -3.26 14.37
N ALA A 228 23.60 -3.41 15.16
CA ALA A 228 23.38 -4.65 15.91
C ALA A 228 22.99 -5.80 14.99
N GLY A 229 23.21 -7.03 15.44
CA GLY A 229 22.83 -8.22 14.68
C GLY A 229 21.45 -8.74 15.05
N SER A 230 21.27 -10.05 15.07
CA SER A 230 19.96 -10.68 15.25
C SER A 230 19.92 -11.62 16.45
N ILE A 231 18.75 -11.71 17.08
CA ILE A 231 18.43 -12.66 18.15
C ILE A 231 17.15 -13.38 17.75
N ASN A 232 17.23 -14.70 17.63
CA ASN A 232 16.14 -15.59 17.26
C ASN A 232 15.96 -16.67 18.32
N ILE A 233 14.86 -16.60 19.06
CA ILE A 233 14.59 -17.50 20.17
C ILE A 233 13.29 -18.26 19.88
N ALA A 234 13.38 -19.59 19.83
CA ALA A 234 12.23 -20.48 19.71
C ALA A 234 12.10 -21.32 20.99
N VAL A 235 10.99 -21.15 21.71
CA VAL A 235 10.70 -21.83 22.98
C VAL A 235 9.48 -22.75 22.80
N GLY A 236 9.68 -24.05 22.93
CA GLY A 236 8.63 -25.06 22.85
C GLY A 236 7.72 -25.10 24.08
N GLY A 237 8.17 -24.56 25.19
CA GLY A 237 7.44 -24.43 26.44
C GLY A 237 7.17 -22.98 26.85
N ASN A 238 7.27 -22.74 28.16
CA ASN A 238 6.95 -21.46 28.76
C ASN A 238 8.15 -20.51 28.79
N ILE A 239 7.93 -19.23 28.48
CA ILE A 239 8.85 -18.14 28.81
C ILE A 239 8.49 -17.53 30.17
N ALA A 240 9.50 -17.39 31.03
CA ALA A 240 9.42 -16.73 32.32
C ALA A 240 10.58 -15.75 32.46
N SER A 241 10.29 -14.56 32.97
CA SER A 241 11.32 -13.57 33.35
C SER A 241 10.75 -12.70 34.47
N ALA A 242 11.60 -12.34 35.42
CA ALA A 242 11.32 -11.28 36.39
C ALA A 242 12.09 -9.99 36.07
N THR A 243 13.27 -10.09 35.44
CA THR A 243 14.18 -8.96 35.17
C THR A 243 15.00 -9.09 33.88
N GLY A 244 14.89 -10.22 33.17
CA GLY A 244 15.85 -10.54 32.10
C GLY A 244 15.63 -9.71 30.84
N VAL A 245 16.73 -9.22 30.27
CA VAL A 245 16.80 -8.31 29.12
C VAL A 245 17.19 -9.06 27.84
N TYR A 246 16.61 -8.64 26.71
CA TYR A 246 17.03 -9.04 25.37
C TYR A 246 17.47 -7.80 24.60
N GLU A 247 18.70 -7.73 24.13
CA GLU A 247 19.19 -6.51 23.49
C GLU A 247 20.00 -6.73 22.22
N ALA A 248 19.66 -5.97 21.18
CA ALA A 248 20.39 -5.90 19.93
C ALA A 248 20.53 -4.42 19.56
N LYS A 249 21.41 -3.71 20.27
CA LYS A 249 21.59 -2.26 20.17
C LYS A 249 22.70 -1.87 19.20
N GLY A 250 22.44 -0.84 18.40
CA GLY A 250 23.45 -0.24 17.54
C GLY A 250 24.55 0.47 18.36
N GLY A 251 25.76 0.50 17.80
CA GLY A 251 26.91 1.17 18.39
C GLY A 251 26.88 2.68 18.17
N ASN A 252 27.47 3.44 19.08
CA ASN A 252 27.54 4.89 18.99
C ASN A 252 28.57 5.35 17.95
N GLY A 253 28.27 6.43 17.25
CA GLY A 253 29.25 7.15 16.43
C GLY A 253 30.26 7.90 17.31
N SER A 254 31.48 8.11 16.81
CA SER A 254 32.50 8.85 17.56
C SER A 254 32.41 10.36 17.33
N GLY A 255 32.74 11.12 18.38
CA GLY A 255 32.69 12.59 18.39
C GLY A 255 34.07 13.25 18.36
N GLY A 256 34.07 14.58 18.48
CA GLY A 256 35.29 15.41 18.57
C GLY A 256 35.27 16.57 17.57
N CYS A 257 36.24 16.57 16.65
CA CYS A 257 36.31 17.55 15.57
C CYS A 257 35.21 17.35 14.50
N TRP A 258 34.83 16.10 14.26
CA TRP A 258 33.80 15.67 13.32
C TRP A 258 32.94 14.62 14.00
N TYR A 259 31.67 14.51 13.60
CA TYR A 259 30.71 13.66 14.28
C TYR A 259 30.24 12.52 13.38
N GLY A 260 30.51 11.30 13.82
CA GLY A 260 30.02 10.09 13.17
C GLY A 260 28.54 9.84 13.46
N GLY A 261 27.89 9.13 12.54
CA GLY A 261 26.53 8.65 12.75
C GLY A 261 26.47 7.45 13.70
N GLY A 262 25.37 7.31 14.45
CA GLY A 262 25.12 6.12 15.26
C GLY A 262 24.67 4.93 14.40
N GLY A 263 25.01 3.70 14.78
CA GLY A 263 24.59 2.49 14.05
C GLY A 263 23.15 2.08 14.35
N GLY A 264 22.50 1.40 13.42
CA GLY A 264 21.12 0.94 13.56
C GLY A 264 20.95 -0.23 14.54
N GLY A 265 19.76 -0.35 15.09
CA GLY A 265 19.36 -1.48 15.94
C GLY A 265 19.19 -2.81 15.20
N GLY A 266 19.23 -3.89 15.95
CA GLY A 266 19.15 -5.27 15.47
C GLY A 266 17.74 -5.87 15.53
N PHE A 267 17.61 -7.11 15.07
CA PHE A 267 16.32 -7.82 15.00
C PHE A 267 16.18 -8.78 16.18
N VAL A 268 15.12 -8.66 16.97
CA VAL A 268 14.76 -9.65 17.99
C VAL A 268 13.45 -10.36 17.62
N PHE A 269 13.52 -11.68 17.40
CA PHE A 269 12.36 -12.55 17.24
C PHE A 269 12.29 -13.55 18.39
N ILE A 270 11.14 -13.63 19.06
CA ILE A 270 10.88 -14.61 20.11
C ILE A 270 9.55 -15.32 19.82
N SER A 271 9.62 -16.63 19.68
CA SER A 271 8.45 -17.50 19.61
C SER A 271 8.34 -18.40 20.84
N TYR A 272 7.11 -18.59 21.35
CA TYR A 272 6.83 -19.38 22.54
C TYR A 272 5.49 -20.09 22.42
N THR A 273 5.24 -21.14 23.23
CA THR A 273 3.91 -21.79 23.32
C THR A 273 3.07 -21.25 24.48
N SER A 274 3.72 -20.78 25.54
CA SER A 274 3.06 -20.06 26.63
C SER A 274 4.01 -19.04 27.27
N SER A 275 3.45 -18.04 27.95
CA SER A 275 4.22 -17.06 28.71
C SER A 275 3.62 -16.91 30.10
N SER A 276 4.47 -16.84 31.12
CA SER A 276 4.07 -16.46 32.48
C SER A 276 3.99 -14.94 32.67
N MET A 277 4.39 -14.18 31.67
CA MET A 277 4.35 -12.72 31.61
C MET A 277 3.28 -12.27 30.63
N SER A 278 2.72 -11.07 30.83
CA SER A 278 1.96 -10.44 29.76
C SER A 278 2.89 -10.11 28.58
N THR A 279 2.31 -9.99 27.38
CA THR A 279 3.06 -9.60 26.19
C THR A 279 3.68 -8.21 26.34
N ALA A 280 2.99 -7.29 27.02
CA ALA A 280 3.48 -5.96 27.33
C ALA A 280 4.68 -5.99 28.31
N ASP A 281 4.63 -6.87 29.31
CA ASP A 281 5.76 -7.02 30.24
C ASP A 281 6.97 -7.60 29.52
N LEU A 282 6.80 -8.65 28.70
CA LEU A 282 7.89 -9.23 27.92
C LEU A 282 8.49 -8.20 26.95
N ALA A 283 7.63 -7.42 26.27
CA ALA A 283 8.05 -6.34 25.38
C ALA A 283 8.94 -5.31 26.07
N ALA A 284 8.61 -4.93 27.31
CA ALA A 284 9.35 -3.92 28.08
C ALA A 284 10.80 -4.30 28.39
N TYR A 285 11.16 -5.58 28.27
CA TYR A 285 12.52 -6.07 28.48
C TYR A 285 13.32 -6.28 27.20
N ILE A 286 12.75 -5.96 26.03
CA ILE A 286 13.45 -6.06 24.74
C ILE A 286 13.91 -4.67 24.32
N SER A 287 15.15 -4.55 23.85
CA SER A 287 15.69 -3.28 23.37
C SER A 287 16.50 -3.44 22.08
N THR A 288 16.00 -2.84 21.01
CA THR A 288 16.67 -2.77 19.70
C THR A 288 17.06 -1.34 19.36
N ALA A 289 17.40 -0.52 20.35
CA ALA A 289 17.71 0.89 20.12
C ALA A 289 18.90 1.09 19.17
N GLY A 290 18.82 2.11 18.31
CA GLY A 290 19.99 2.56 17.55
C GLY A 290 21.02 3.25 18.45
N GLY A 291 22.26 3.29 18.00
CA GLY A 291 23.34 4.00 18.68
C GLY A 291 23.19 5.51 18.58
N ALA A 292 23.69 6.22 19.59
CA ALA A 292 23.76 7.67 19.58
C ALA A 292 24.74 8.18 18.51
N SER A 293 24.51 9.41 18.03
CA SER A 293 25.50 10.08 17.19
C SER A 293 26.71 10.54 18.00
N GLY A 294 27.82 10.83 17.30
CA GLY A 294 28.97 11.48 17.91
C GLY A 294 28.71 12.92 18.39
N GLY A 295 27.51 13.47 18.15
CA GLY A 295 27.09 14.83 18.48
C GLY A 295 26.88 15.74 17.26
N GLY A 296 26.70 17.03 17.51
CA GLY A 296 26.57 18.06 16.47
C GLY A 296 25.45 17.77 15.46
N ALA A 297 25.79 17.78 14.17
CA ALA A 297 24.86 17.49 13.08
C ALA A 297 24.72 15.99 12.74
N GLY A 298 25.46 15.11 13.44
CA GLY A 298 25.31 13.67 13.29
C GLY A 298 23.96 13.18 13.85
N VAL A 299 23.40 12.14 13.25
CA VAL A 299 22.10 11.58 13.62
C VAL A 299 22.30 10.20 14.27
N ALA A 300 21.46 9.88 15.24
CA ALA A 300 21.44 8.56 15.86
C ALA A 300 20.96 7.50 14.85
N GLY A 301 21.31 6.24 15.07
CA GLY A 301 20.70 5.14 14.33
C GLY A 301 19.23 4.97 14.72
N ASN A 302 18.45 4.39 13.81
CA ASN A 302 17.07 4.01 14.11
C ASN A 302 17.04 2.71 14.92
N ALA A 303 15.97 2.53 15.70
CA ALA A 303 15.70 1.26 16.36
C ALA A 303 15.44 0.14 15.33
N GLY A 304 15.76 -1.09 15.72
CA GLY A 304 15.51 -2.30 14.94
C GLY A 304 14.17 -2.97 15.27
N ASN A 305 13.93 -4.13 14.68
CA ASN A 305 12.64 -4.81 14.73
C ASN A 305 12.49 -5.74 15.94
N VAL A 306 11.29 -5.76 16.54
CA VAL A 306 10.92 -6.74 17.57
C VAL A 306 9.62 -7.45 17.21
N ILE A 307 9.66 -8.78 17.16
CA ILE A 307 8.50 -9.63 16.88
C ILE A 307 8.35 -10.70 17.95
N LEU A 308 7.14 -10.79 18.53
CA LEU A 308 6.73 -11.90 19.38
C LEU A 308 5.70 -12.78 18.67
N LYS A 309 5.84 -14.09 18.83
CA LYS A 309 4.89 -15.08 18.29
C LYS A 309 4.48 -16.09 19.34
N ASP A 310 3.22 -16.03 19.76
CA ASP A 310 2.58 -17.14 20.47
C ASP A 310 2.16 -18.21 19.45
N THR A 311 2.85 -19.33 19.47
CA THR A 311 2.62 -20.45 18.55
C THR A 311 1.38 -21.28 18.88
N SER A 312 0.86 -21.19 20.12
CA SER A 312 -0.34 -21.92 20.54
C SER A 312 -1.60 -21.30 19.98
N SER A 313 -1.68 -19.97 19.99
CA SER A 313 -2.79 -19.19 19.42
C SER A 313 -2.50 -18.65 18.03
N ASN A 314 -1.27 -18.81 17.52
CA ASN A 314 -0.75 -18.14 16.33
C ASN A 314 -0.89 -16.60 16.40
N THR A 315 -0.76 -16.03 17.60
CA THR A 315 -0.78 -14.57 17.80
C THR A 315 0.59 -13.99 17.45
N VAL A 316 0.62 -12.97 16.59
CA VAL A 316 1.84 -12.24 16.22
C VAL A 316 1.73 -10.80 16.68
N ILE A 317 2.79 -10.29 17.31
CA ILE A 317 2.88 -8.92 17.81
C ILE A 317 4.16 -8.28 17.27
N PHE A 318 4.00 -7.18 16.55
CA PHE A 318 5.06 -6.27 16.14
C PHE A 318 5.17 -5.18 17.20
N LEU A 319 6.30 -5.08 17.89
CA LEU A 319 6.41 -4.26 19.11
C LEU A 319 7.13 -2.93 18.93
N GLU A 320 8.19 -2.89 18.12
CA GLU A 320 9.00 -1.70 17.84
C GLU A 320 9.73 -1.85 16.49
N GLY A 321 10.06 -0.71 15.88
CA GLY A 321 10.93 -0.58 14.72
C GLY A 321 10.40 0.46 13.74
N LEU A 322 11.10 1.60 13.59
CA LEU A 322 10.94 2.57 12.49
C LEU A 322 11.37 1.96 11.13
N SER A 323 11.23 0.65 11.00
CA SER A 323 11.79 -0.18 9.95
C SER A 323 10.76 -1.21 9.53
N ARG A 324 10.63 -1.34 8.21
CA ARG A 324 9.59 -2.09 7.51
C ARG A 324 9.77 -3.59 7.75
N VAL A 325 8.83 -4.23 8.43
CA VAL A 325 8.70 -5.69 8.38
C VAL A 325 8.03 -6.04 7.05
N GLN A 326 8.78 -6.68 6.17
CA GLN A 326 8.28 -7.12 4.87
C GLN A 326 7.47 -8.41 5.03
N MET A 327 6.20 -8.35 4.62
CA MET A 327 5.37 -9.54 4.46
C MET A 327 5.64 -10.13 3.06
N ASP A 328 6.44 -11.20 2.99
CA ASP A 328 6.86 -11.83 1.73
C ASP A 328 6.68 -13.37 1.78
N SER A 329 7.32 -14.11 0.87
CA SER A 329 7.24 -15.57 0.85
C SER A 329 7.85 -16.29 2.07
N SER A 330 8.66 -15.61 2.90
CA SER A 330 9.14 -16.14 4.18
C SER A 330 8.05 -16.16 5.25
N VAL A 331 7.09 -15.23 5.16
CA VAL A 331 5.95 -15.08 6.08
C VAL A 331 4.70 -15.77 5.54
N CYS A 332 4.50 -15.68 4.23
CA CYS A 332 3.23 -15.91 3.57
C CYS A 332 3.35 -17.09 2.61
N SER A 333 2.33 -17.96 2.61
CA SER A 333 2.25 -19.08 1.67
C SER A 333 1.26 -18.73 0.57
N ALA A 334 1.68 -18.87 -0.70
CA ALA A 334 0.86 -18.52 -1.87
C ALA A 334 0.23 -17.11 -1.75
N ASN A 335 1.05 -16.12 -1.41
CA ASN A 335 0.67 -14.72 -1.20
C ASN A 335 -0.36 -14.49 -0.08
N THR A 336 -0.55 -15.45 0.83
CA THR A 336 -1.44 -15.33 1.99
C THR A 336 -0.67 -15.52 3.30
N CYS A 337 -0.68 -14.52 4.17
CA CYS A 337 -0.11 -14.61 5.52
C CYS A 337 -1.24 -14.90 6.49
N SER A 338 -1.13 -15.98 7.27
CA SER A 338 -2.22 -16.44 8.15
C SER A 338 -1.86 -16.30 9.62
N PHE A 339 -2.68 -15.58 10.37
CA PHE A 339 -2.50 -15.30 11.80
C PHE A 339 -3.72 -15.73 12.62
N GLY A 340 -3.47 -16.09 13.88
CA GLY A 340 -4.50 -16.21 14.90
C GLY A 340 -5.00 -14.84 15.30
N ASN A 341 -4.11 -14.02 15.85
CA ASN A 341 -4.34 -12.60 16.11
C ASN A 341 -3.13 -11.80 15.63
N LEU A 342 -3.34 -10.53 15.29
CA LEU A 342 -2.30 -9.65 14.79
C LEU A 342 -2.34 -8.32 15.53
N THR A 343 -1.22 -7.95 16.17
CA THR A 343 -1.08 -6.66 16.83
C THR A 343 0.13 -5.92 16.27
N LEU A 344 -0.08 -4.69 15.82
CA LEU A 344 1.00 -3.73 15.58
C LEU A 344 1.00 -2.74 16.73
N ASN A 345 2.12 -2.64 17.44
CA ASN A 345 2.32 -1.72 18.55
C ASN A 345 2.94 -0.40 18.06
N ASN A 346 3.06 0.57 18.97
CA ASN A 346 3.51 1.93 18.62
C ASN A 346 4.81 1.92 17.80
N ASP A 347 4.85 2.78 16.78
CA ASP A 347 6.01 3.00 15.91
C ASP A 347 6.46 1.76 15.10
N SER A 348 5.62 0.71 14.99
CA SER A 348 5.86 -0.45 14.12
C SER A 348 5.29 -0.25 12.72
N GLU A 349 6.01 -0.65 11.68
CA GLU A 349 5.52 -0.66 10.29
C GLU A 349 5.49 -2.09 9.71
N ALA A 350 4.29 -2.60 9.39
CA ALA A 350 4.13 -3.80 8.57
C ALA A 350 3.92 -3.39 7.11
N LEU A 351 4.89 -3.73 6.27
CA LEU A 351 4.86 -3.44 4.85
C LEU A 351 4.37 -4.66 4.06
N LEU A 352 3.28 -4.49 3.32
CA LEU A 352 2.74 -5.51 2.43
C LEU A 352 3.38 -5.36 1.06
N LEU A 353 4.23 -6.32 0.70
CA LEU A 353 4.88 -6.31 -0.60
C LEU A 353 3.89 -6.58 -1.74
N THR A 354 4.24 -6.05 -2.89
CA THR A 354 3.54 -6.24 -4.15
C THR A 354 4.58 -6.62 -5.21
N ASP A 355 4.16 -7.35 -6.22
CA ASP A 355 4.93 -7.53 -7.45
C ASP A 355 4.07 -7.06 -8.62
N THR A 356 4.36 -5.82 -9.03
CA THR A 356 3.66 -5.12 -10.09
C THR A 356 3.92 -5.70 -11.48
N SER A 357 4.98 -6.50 -11.65
CA SER A 357 5.32 -7.13 -12.92
C SER A 357 4.44 -8.35 -13.24
N VAL A 358 3.92 -9.01 -12.20
CA VAL A 358 3.03 -10.18 -12.33
C VAL A 358 1.65 -9.96 -11.69
N GLY A 359 1.39 -8.77 -11.15
CA GLY A 359 0.07 -8.38 -10.63
C GLY A 359 -0.26 -8.90 -9.24
N THR A 360 0.73 -9.42 -8.51
CA THR A 360 0.49 -10.09 -7.22
C THR A 360 0.62 -9.16 -6.03
N TYR A 361 -0.25 -9.34 -5.05
CA TYR A 361 -0.25 -8.63 -3.77
C TYR A 361 -0.43 -9.64 -2.63
N ILE A 362 -0.09 -9.21 -1.42
CA ILE A 362 -0.24 -10.02 -0.21
C ILE A 362 -1.63 -9.86 0.38
N THR A 363 -2.26 -10.99 0.71
CA THR A 363 -3.47 -11.05 1.54
C THR A 363 -3.09 -11.44 2.96
N VAL A 364 -3.50 -10.64 3.94
CA VAL A 364 -3.35 -10.97 5.35
C VAL A 364 -4.67 -11.52 5.88
N ALA A 365 -4.66 -12.77 6.33
CA ALA A 365 -5.82 -13.48 6.86
C ALA A 365 -5.65 -13.72 8.37
N VAL A 366 -6.50 -13.12 9.17
CA VAL A 366 -6.47 -13.19 10.63
C VAL A 366 -7.76 -13.84 11.11
N SER A 367 -7.68 -14.96 11.80
CA SER A 367 -8.87 -15.69 12.27
C SER A 367 -9.54 -15.04 13.48
N GLY A 368 -8.77 -14.35 14.31
CA GLY A 368 -9.20 -13.57 15.47
C GLY A 368 -9.05 -12.08 15.22
N ASP A 369 -8.51 -11.36 16.20
CA ASP A 369 -8.52 -9.90 16.24
C ASP A 369 -7.29 -9.27 15.56
N VAL A 370 -7.50 -8.08 14.98
CA VAL A 370 -6.43 -7.17 14.52
C VAL A 370 -6.45 -5.89 15.33
N THR A 371 -5.30 -5.51 15.88
CA THR A 371 -5.12 -4.24 16.60
C THR A 371 -3.95 -3.46 16.02
N VAL A 372 -4.20 -2.25 15.53
CA VAL A 372 -3.18 -1.29 15.08
C VAL A 372 -3.14 -0.16 16.10
N HIS A 373 -2.06 -0.06 16.87
CA HIS A 373 -1.86 0.98 17.88
C HIS A 373 -1.49 2.34 17.27
N PRO A 374 -1.54 3.45 18.03
CA PRO A 374 -1.08 4.76 17.57
C PRO A 374 0.32 4.72 16.96
N ASN A 375 0.57 5.55 15.94
CA ASN A 375 1.83 5.61 15.17
C ASN A 375 2.23 4.33 14.42
N ALA A 376 1.55 3.21 14.62
CA ALA A 376 1.79 2.01 13.84
C ALA A 376 1.22 2.18 12.42
N VAL A 377 1.94 1.63 11.44
CA VAL A 377 1.55 1.67 10.03
C VAL A 377 1.38 0.24 9.53
N PHE A 378 0.22 -0.06 8.96
CA PHE A 378 -0.03 -1.29 8.23
C PHE A 378 -0.32 -0.91 6.78
N GLY A 379 0.64 -1.08 5.88
CA GLY A 379 0.48 -0.47 4.57
C GLY A 379 1.32 -1.03 3.45
N SER A 380 1.03 -0.53 2.26
CA SER A 380 1.72 -0.82 1.01
C SER A 380 2.01 0.48 0.27
N ASP A 381 2.36 1.54 1.01
CA ASP A 381 2.64 2.86 0.44
C ASP A 381 3.77 2.78 -0.57
N GLU A 382 3.62 3.48 -1.70
CA GLU A 382 4.63 3.58 -2.76
C GLU A 382 4.99 2.24 -3.44
N LEU A 383 4.20 1.19 -3.22
CA LEU A 383 4.38 -0.15 -3.79
C LEU A 383 3.39 -0.45 -4.94
N GLY A 384 2.96 0.58 -5.66
CA GLY A 384 2.14 0.47 -6.86
C GLY A 384 3.00 0.56 -8.12
N CYS A 385 2.35 0.91 -9.24
CA CYS A 385 3.03 0.96 -10.53
C CYS A 385 4.22 1.93 -10.53
N PRO A 386 5.37 1.55 -11.12
CA PRO A 386 6.50 2.44 -11.33
C PRO A 386 6.17 3.70 -12.12
N SER A 387 7.06 4.68 -12.05
CA SER A 387 6.93 5.94 -12.79
C SER A 387 6.62 5.69 -14.28
N SER A 388 5.70 6.49 -14.82
CA SER A 388 5.23 6.40 -16.21
C SER A 388 4.73 5.02 -16.62
N THR A 389 4.11 4.30 -15.67
CA THR A 389 3.41 3.05 -15.97
C THR A 389 2.00 3.07 -15.40
N SER A 390 1.11 2.40 -16.12
CA SER A 390 -0.30 2.24 -15.82
C SER A 390 -0.60 0.82 -15.35
N VAL A 391 -1.62 0.65 -14.52
CA VAL A 391 -2.12 -0.68 -14.15
C VAL A 391 -3.10 -1.19 -15.20
N SER A 392 -2.94 -2.45 -15.62
CA SER A 392 -3.97 -3.18 -16.37
C SER A 392 -5.05 -3.67 -15.40
N LEU A 393 -6.29 -3.19 -15.53
CA LEU A 393 -7.38 -3.53 -14.62
C LEU A 393 -7.81 -5.02 -14.67
N SER A 394 -7.46 -5.72 -15.75
CA SER A 394 -7.78 -7.15 -15.92
C SER A 394 -6.76 -8.09 -15.30
N THR A 395 -5.50 -7.65 -15.18
CA THR A 395 -4.38 -8.49 -14.73
C THR A 395 -3.68 -7.93 -13.49
N ASN A 396 -3.99 -6.70 -13.12
CA ASN A 396 -3.28 -5.89 -12.13
C ASN A 396 -1.78 -5.73 -12.42
N ILE A 397 -1.34 -5.94 -13.66
CA ILE A 397 0.06 -5.81 -14.08
C ILE A 397 0.33 -4.38 -14.51
N CYS A 398 1.47 -3.82 -14.10
CA CYS A 398 1.91 -2.49 -14.48
C CYS A 398 2.69 -2.50 -15.80
N ALA A 399 2.30 -1.64 -16.73
CA ALA A 399 2.94 -1.49 -18.04
C ALA A 399 2.82 -0.03 -18.56
N ASP A 400 3.79 0.36 -19.38
CA ASP A 400 3.83 1.65 -20.08
C ASP A 400 2.72 1.75 -21.15
N GLY A 401 2.20 2.97 -21.36
CA GLY A 401 1.33 3.32 -22.47
C GLY A 401 -0.17 3.21 -22.19
N GLY A 402 -0.58 3.14 -20.92
CA GLY A 402 -1.99 3.15 -20.54
C GLY A 402 -2.54 4.55 -20.29
N THR A 403 -3.85 4.66 -20.08
CA THR A 403 -4.53 5.96 -19.97
C THR A 403 -4.47 6.58 -18.59
N THR A 404 -3.94 5.88 -17.59
CA THR A 404 -4.01 6.26 -16.17
C THR A 404 -2.67 6.67 -15.58
N GLU A 405 -1.56 6.45 -16.30
CA GLU A 405 -0.26 6.98 -15.91
C GLU A 405 -0.20 8.49 -16.11
N GLY A 406 0.68 9.15 -15.37
CA GLY A 406 0.96 10.55 -15.63
C GLY A 406 1.77 10.71 -16.93
N THR A 407 1.46 11.72 -17.75
CA THR A 407 2.23 11.95 -18.98
C THR A 407 3.62 12.52 -18.70
N ASP A 408 4.62 11.96 -19.39
CA ASP A 408 5.97 12.49 -19.46
C ASP A 408 6.01 13.81 -20.24
N ALA A 409 6.70 14.83 -19.73
CA ALA A 409 6.89 16.09 -20.45
C ALA A 409 8.25 16.76 -20.12
N ASP A 410 8.71 17.66 -21.01
CA ASP A 410 10.00 18.33 -20.86
C ASP A 410 10.03 19.21 -19.59
N GLY A 411 10.89 18.81 -18.66
CA GLY A 411 11.09 19.41 -17.34
C GLY A 411 9.96 19.18 -16.33
N ARG A 412 8.92 18.38 -16.65
CA ARG A 412 7.70 18.25 -15.80
C ARG A 412 6.94 16.95 -16.04
N GLY A 413 6.36 16.35 -15.01
CA GLY A 413 5.43 15.22 -15.14
C GLY A 413 4.01 15.53 -14.64
N SER A 414 3.00 15.00 -15.33
CA SER A 414 1.61 15.04 -14.84
C SER A 414 1.38 13.99 -13.77
N GLY A 415 0.42 14.21 -12.87
CA GLY A 415 0.03 13.24 -11.86
C GLY A 415 -0.71 12.05 -12.46
N ALA A 416 -0.54 10.88 -11.84
CA ALA A 416 -1.22 9.66 -12.24
C ALA A 416 -2.68 9.63 -11.75
N GLY A 417 -3.51 8.83 -12.42
CA GLY A 417 -4.89 8.56 -12.02
C GLY A 417 -5.11 7.14 -11.49
N ALA A 418 -6.13 7.02 -10.65
CA ALA A 418 -6.67 5.79 -10.09
C ALA A 418 -8.20 5.89 -10.07
N SER A 419 -8.86 5.94 -8.91
CA SER A 419 -10.30 6.17 -8.88
C SER A 419 -10.67 7.63 -9.19
N GLY A 420 -9.76 8.55 -8.91
CA GLY A 420 -9.78 9.93 -9.39
C GLY A 420 -8.90 10.18 -10.63
N THR A 421 -9.06 11.33 -11.28
CA THR A 421 -8.13 11.79 -12.32
C THR A 421 -6.87 12.34 -11.68
N GLY A 422 -5.70 12.13 -12.29
CA GLY A 422 -4.49 12.81 -11.88
C GLY A 422 -4.56 14.33 -12.09
N GLY A 423 -3.56 15.02 -11.58
CA GLY A 423 -3.35 16.44 -11.78
C GLY A 423 -2.65 16.72 -13.10
N PHE A 424 -3.04 17.78 -13.80
CA PHE A 424 -2.36 18.21 -15.01
C PHE A 424 -1.03 18.89 -14.66
N ALA A 425 0.04 18.58 -15.39
CA ALA A 425 1.19 19.47 -15.50
C ALA A 425 0.98 20.49 -16.63
N LYS A 426 1.72 21.60 -16.64
CA LYS A 426 1.64 22.57 -17.75
C LYS A 426 2.01 21.88 -19.07
N ASN A 427 1.08 21.86 -20.02
CA ASN A 427 1.18 21.20 -21.34
C ASN A 427 1.23 19.66 -21.31
N GLY A 428 0.99 19.02 -20.17
CA GLY A 428 0.85 17.56 -20.04
C GLY A 428 -0.60 17.18 -19.75
N LEU A 429 -1.03 15.99 -20.19
CA LEU A 429 -2.36 15.46 -19.85
C LEU A 429 -2.30 14.78 -18.48
N ALA A 430 -3.34 14.92 -17.68
CA ALA A 430 -3.48 14.16 -16.44
C ALA A 430 -3.69 12.67 -16.73
N GLY A 431 -3.25 11.81 -15.81
CA GLY A 431 -3.68 10.41 -15.80
C GLY A 431 -5.20 10.31 -15.65
N GLY A 432 -5.83 9.48 -16.47
CA GLY A 432 -7.27 9.21 -16.42
C GLY A 432 -7.69 8.34 -15.23
N THR A 433 -8.99 8.23 -15.01
CA THR A 433 -9.60 7.33 -14.02
C THR A 433 -9.62 5.88 -14.51
N TYR A 434 -9.65 4.92 -13.61
CA TYR A 434 -9.97 3.53 -13.93
C TYR A 434 -11.41 3.43 -14.44
N ALA A 435 -11.55 3.06 -15.71
CA ALA A 435 -12.84 2.70 -16.29
C ALA A 435 -13.10 1.21 -16.01
N ASP A 436 -14.30 0.84 -15.57
CA ASP A 436 -14.73 -0.57 -15.45
C ASP A 436 -13.99 -1.38 -14.34
N VAL A 437 -13.98 -0.86 -13.12
CA VAL A 437 -13.45 -1.55 -11.92
C VAL A 437 -14.57 -2.15 -11.10
N ASP A 438 -14.42 -3.41 -10.67
CA ASP A 438 -15.23 -3.97 -9.59
C ASP A 438 -14.87 -3.30 -8.25
N VAL A 439 -15.58 -2.22 -7.97
CA VAL A 439 -15.39 -1.42 -6.76
C VAL A 439 -15.83 -2.13 -5.47
N PHE A 440 -16.50 -3.28 -5.54
CA PHE A 440 -16.80 -4.10 -4.37
C PHE A 440 -15.68 -5.10 -4.03
N ASN A 441 -14.68 -5.19 -4.89
CA ASN A 441 -13.46 -5.98 -4.67
C ASN A 441 -12.22 -5.22 -5.20
N PRO A 442 -11.93 -4.00 -4.67
CA PRO A 442 -10.84 -3.19 -5.19
C PRO A 442 -9.50 -3.74 -4.70
N VAL A 443 -8.82 -4.48 -5.56
CA VAL A 443 -7.46 -5.00 -5.33
C VAL A 443 -6.54 -4.57 -6.47
N ILE A 444 -6.46 -3.25 -6.65
CA ILE A 444 -5.79 -2.63 -7.80
C ILE A 444 -4.66 -1.72 -7.32
N PHE A 445 -3.49 -1.82 -7.97
CA PHE A 445 -2.37 -0.90 -7.73
C PHE A 445 -2.69 0.51 -8.23
N GLY A 446 -2.16 1.53 -7.56
CA GLY A 446 -2.13 2.89 -8.07
C GLY A 446 -1.20 2.99 -9.28
N SER A 447 -1.54 3.86 -10.24
CA SER A 447 -0.69 4.14 -11.41
C SER A 447 0.51 5.04 -11.03
N GLY A 448 1.59 4.97 -11.80
CA GLY A 448 2.77 5.81 -11.60
C GLY A 448 2.65 7.18 -12.24
N GLY A 449 3.23 8.19 -11.59
CA GLY A 449 3.30 9.57 -12.08
C GLY A 449 4.22 9.72 -13.27
N GLY A 450 4.00 10.75 -14.09
CA GLY A 450 4.81 10.99 -15.29
C GLY A 450 6.20 11.53 -14.94
N ASN A 451 7.17 11.23 -15.79
CA ASN A 451 8.53 11.73 -15.65
C ASN A 451 8.65 13.16 -16.18
N ALA A 452 9.48 13.97 -15.51
CA ALA A 452 10.10 15.12 -16.14
C ALA A 452 11.23 14.64 -17.06
N THR A 453 11.19 15.02 -18.34
CA THR A 453 12.18 14.63 -19.37
C THR A 453 13.02 15.83 -19.84
N GLY A 454 13.98 15.63 -20.74
CA GLY A 454 14.76 16.73 -21.33
C GLY A 454 15.90 17.24 -20.43
N SER A 455 16.11 18.56 -20.40
CA SER A 455 17.33 19.14 -19.76
C SER A 455 17.34 19.04 -18.23
N PHE A 456 16.18 18.75 -17.63
CA PHE A 456 16.01 18.59 -16.19
C PHE A 456 15.13 17.37 -15.93
N SER A 457 15.76 16.18 -15.89
CA SER A 457 15.05 14.91 -15.74
C SER A 457 14.77 14.57 -14.28
N ALA A 458 13.52 14.22 -13.96
CA ALA A 458 13.13 13.67 -12.66
C ALA A 458 12.11 12.55 -12.88
N ALA A 459 12.23 11.45 -12.12
CA ALA A 459 11.24 10.39 -12.17
C ALA A 459 9.91 10.87 -11.59
N GLY A 460 8.80 10.36 -12.10
CA GLY A 460 7.50 10.47 -11.43
C GLY A 460 7.39 9.52 -10.25
N GLY A 461 6.42 9.75 -9.37
CA GLY A 461 6.23 8.94 -8.17
C GLY A 461 5.64 7.56 -8.47
N TYR A 462 6.04 6.55 -7.71
CA TYR A 462 5.36 5.24 -7.71
C TYR A 462 3.91 5.38 -7.25
N GLY A 463 3.00 4.58 -7.81
CA GLY A 463 1.65 4.45 -7.28
C GLY A 463 1.63 3.79 -5.90
N GLY A 464 0.46 3.75 -5.25
CA GLY A 464 0.25 2.99 -4.02
C GLY A 464 -0.01 1.50 -4.29
N GLY A 465 0.37 0.63 -3.36
CA GLY A 465 0.17 -0.83 -3.46
C GLY A 465 -1.26 -1.29 -3.15
N VAL A 466 -1.39 -2.55 -2.72
CA VAL A 466 -2.67 -3.12 -2.27
C VAL A 466 -2.55 -3.62 -0.83
N VAL A 467 -3.46 -3.16 0.03
CA VAL A 467 -3.69 -3.72 1.36
C VAL A 467 -4.95 -4.58 1.33
N ARG A 468 -4.80 -5.91 1.36
CA ARG A 468 -5.92 -6.85 1.50
C ARG A 468 -5.91 -7.53 2.86
N LEU A 469 -6.91 -7.23 3.69
CA LEU A 469 -7.00 -7.74 5.06
C LEU A 469 -8.34 -8.46 5.31
N ASN A 470 -8.27 -9.73 5.69
CA ASN A 470 -9.41 -10.57 6.06
C ASN A 470 -9.37 -10.85 7.56
N ILE A 471 -10.39 -10.43 8.30
CA ILE A 471 -10.44 -10.51 9.76
C ILE A 471 -11.67 -11.33 10.18
N GLY A 472 -11.44 -12.41 10.90
CA GLY A 472 -12.49 -13.25 11.48
C GLY A 472 -13.05 -12.69 12.79
N GLY A 473 -12.20 -12.01 13.58
CA GLY A 473 -12.58 -11.30 14.80
C GLY A 473 -12.84 -9.80 14.57
N ASN A 474 -12.37 -9.00 15.51
CA ASN A 474 -12.57 -7.55 15.54
C ASN A 474 -11.39 -6.79 14.95
N LEU A 475 -11.67 -5.60 14.41
CA LEU A 475 -10.65 -4.63 14.01
C LEU A 475 -10.66 -3.44 14.97
N THR A 476 -9.51 -3.14 15.57
CA THR A 476 -9.28 -1.87 16.27
C THR A 476 -8.14 -1.12 15.59
N ASN A 477 -8.45 0.01 14.94
CA ASN A 477 -7.45 0.85 14.28
C ASN A 477 -7.29 2.20 15.01
N ASN A 478 -6.14 2.40 15.66
CA ASN A 478 -5.70 3.67 16.25
C ASN A 478 -4.45 4.25 15.55
N GLY A 479 -3.87 3.52 14.59
CA GLY A 479 -2.73 3.93 13.80
C GLY A 479 -3.14 4.28 12.36
N ARG A 480 -2.36 3.86 11.38
CA ARG A 480 -2.62 4.12 9.96
C ARG A 480 -2.65 2.82 9.16
N ILE A 481 -3.72 2.60 8.40
CA ILE A 481 -3.80 1.54 7.39
C ILE A 481 -3.77 2.20 6.01
N SER A 482 -2.75 1.94 5.18
CA SER A 482 -2.44 2.85 4.07
C SER A 482 -1.93 2.20 2.78
N ALA A 483 -2.34 2.74 1.63
CA ALA A 483 -1.84 2.41 0.30
C ALA A 483 -1.63 3.70 -0.53
N ASN A 484 -0.93 4.67 0.04
CA ASN A 484 -0.69 5.99 -0.54
C ASN A 484 0.29 5.90 -1.74
N GLY A 485 0.06 6.74 -2.74
CA GLY A 485 1.00 7.00 -3.83
C GLY A 485 2.17 7.88 -3.37
N GLN A 486 3.30 7.73 -4.04
CA GLN A 486 4.52 8.43 -3.70
C GLN A 486 4.45 9.90 -4.09
N THR A 487 4.85 10.74 -3.13
CA THR A 487 5.17 12.16 -3.37
C THR A 487 6.61 12.28 -3.84
N GLU A 488 6.84 12.97 -4.95
CA GLU A 488 8.19 13.22 -5.44
C GLU A 488 8.77 14.53 -4.91
N ALA A 489 10.08 14.52 -4.63
CA ALA A 489 10.86 15.73 -4.41
C ALA A 489 11.46 16.15 -5.76
N GLY A 490 11.02 17.29 -6.32
CA GLY A 490 11.60 17.79 -7.56
C GLY A 490 13.10 18.08 -7.42
N ASN A 491 13.82 18.03 -8.54
CA ASN A 491 15.19 18.53 -8.61
C ASN A 491 15.18 20.03 -8.95
N ASN A 492 16.37 20.66 -9.03
CA ASN A 492 16.53 22.10 -9.34
C ASN A 492 15.48 22.68 -10.30
N CYS A 493 15.23 22.01 -11.44
CA CYS A 493 14.36 22.55 -12.48
C CYS A 493 13.41 21.52 -13.11
N GLY A 494 13.30 20.30 -12.56
CA GLY A 494 12.42 19.24 -13.03
C GLY A 494 11.59 18.66 -11.89
N GLY A 495 10.27 18.58 -12.07
CA GLY A 495 9.35 17.95 -11.11
C GLY A 495 8.60 16.80 -11.75
N GLY A 496 8.77 15.58 -11.23
CA GLY A 496 7.95 14.43 -11.63
C GLY A 496 6.53 14.54 -11.09
N GLY A 497 5.58 13.93 -11.79
CA GLY A 497 4.19 13.86 -11.33
C GLY A 497 4.02 12.96 -10.13
N GLY A 498 3.05 13.24 -9.26
CA GLY A 498 2.75 12.38 -8.12
C GLY A 498 2.12 11.05 -8.54
N GLY A 499 2.46 9.97 -7.85
CA GLY A 499 1.84 8.66 -8.05
C GLY A 499 0.43 8.60 -7.48
N ALA A 500 -0.46 7.79 -8.07
CA ALA A 500 -1.84 7.66 -7.58
C ALA A 500 -1.93 6.73 -6.36
N GLY A 501 -2.92 6.94 -5.50
CA GLY A 501 -3.26 6.01 -4.41
C GLY A 501 -3.65 4.63 -4.93
N GLY A 502 -3.32 3.59 -4.16
CA GLY A 502 -3.65 2.19 -4.44
C GLY A 502 -4.99 1.76 -3.87
N SER A 503 -5.07 0.54 -3.32
CA SER A 503 -6.30 0.00 -2.76
C SER A 503 -6.14 -0.50 -1.33
N VAL A 504 -7.03 -0.09 -0.43
CA VAL A 504 -7.22 -0.68 0.91
C VAL A 504 -8.53 -1.42 0.92
N TYR A 505 -8.51 -2.75 1.03
CA TYR A 505 -9.70 -3.59 1.09
C TYR A 505 -9.69 -4.51 2.33
N ILE A 506 -10.57 -4.19 3.27
CA ILE A 506 -10.69 -4.87 4.56
C ILE A 506 -12.04 -5.58 4.66
N THR A 507 -12.03 -6.85 5.03
CA THR A 507 -13.24 -7.63 5.36
C THR A 507 -13.19 -8.03 6.83
N VAL A 508 -14.22 -7.67 7.61
CA VAL A 508 -14.32 -7.91 9.05
C VAL A 508 -15.58 -8.71 9.38
N SER A 509 -15.41 -9.92 9.90
CA SER A 509 -16.51 -10.81 10.28
C SER A 509 -17.05 -10.51 11.68
N GLY A 510 -16.22 -9.93 12.56
CA GLY A 510 -16.63 -9.40 13.86
C GLY A 510 -16.99 -7.92 13.79
N ASN A 511 -16.51 -7.17 14.77
CA ASN A 511 -16.81 -5.74 14.90
C ASN A 511 -15.65 -4.85 14.43
N VAL A 512 -15.96 -3.80 13.68
CA VAL A 512 -15.04 -2.65 13.56
C VAL A 512 -15.22 -1.78 14.81
N ALA A 513 -14.29 -1.91 15.75
CA ALA A 513 -14.32 -1.20 17.02
C ALA A 513 -13.99 0.28 16.84
N SER A 514 -14.49 1.12 17.76
CA SER A 514 -14.13 2.54 17.77
C SER A 514 -12.63 2.70 17.99
N GLY A 515 -11.98 3.37 17.05
CA GLY A 515 -10.58 3.77 17.13
C GLY A 515 -10.37 5.14 16.49
N THR A 516 -9.17 5.69 16.65
CA THR A 516 -8.80 7.03 16.16
C THR A 516 -7.92 7.00 14.91
N GLY A 517 -7.65 5.81 14.38
CA GLY A 517 -6.72 5.60 13.28
C GLY A 517 -7.32 5.92 11.91
N THR A 518 -6.46 6.11 10.91
CA THR A 518 -6.85 6.45 9.54
C THR A 518 -6.80 5.25 8.59
N TYR A 519 -7.63 5.30 7.55
CA TYR A 519 -7.61 4.43 6.37
C TYR A 519 -7.28 5.28 5.15
N GLU A 520 -6.12 5.06 4.52
CA GLU A 520 -5.58 5.99 3.54
C GLU A 520 -5.29 5.33 2.18
N ALA A 521 -5.65 6.03 1.11
CA ALA A 521 -5.22 5.73 -0.25
C ALA A 521 -5.03 7.05 -1.01
N LYS A 522 -4.13 7.89 -0.52
CA LYS A 522 -3.87 9.23 -1.05
C LYS A 522 -3.07 9.18 -2.34
N GLY A 523 -3.28 10.20 -3.18
CA GLY A 523 -2.32 10.51 -4.24
C GLY A 523 -1.09 11.22 -3.69
N GLY A 524 0.06 10.97 -4.29
CA GLY A 524 1.29 11.68 -3.99
C GLY A 524 1.31 13.08 -4.57
N ASN A 525 1.99 14.02 -3.93
CA ASN A 525 2.12 15.39 -4.45
C ASN A 525 3.04 15.42 -5.68
N GLY A 526 2.81 16.39 -6.57
CA GLY A 526 3.73 16.67 -7.66
C GLY A 526 5.04 17.26 -7.16
N GLY A 527 6.15 16.97 -7.83
CA GLY A 527 7.46 17.51 -7.49
C GLY A 527 7.52 19.04 -7.56
N ASP A 528 8.16 19.65 -6.56
CA ASP A 528 8.45 21.09 -6.51
C ASP A 528 9.81 21.40 -7.15
N ALA A 529 9.87 22.38 -8.05
CA ALA A 529 11.11 22.86 -8.68
C ALA A 529 11.35 24.34 -8.35
N PRO A 530 11.75 24.67 -7.11
CA PRO A 530 11.76 26.05 -6.61
C PRO A 530 12.78 26.97 -7.30
N ALA A 531 13.80 26.43 -7.99
CA ALA A 531 14.84 27.24 -8.64
C ALA A 531 14.45 27.69 -10.08
N CYS A 532 13.42 27.08 -10.69
CA CYS A 532 12.97 27.41 -12.04
C CYS A 532 11.51 27.89 -12.04
N THR A 533 11.31 29.17 -12.32
CA THR A 533 9.96 29.75 -12.43
C THR A 533 9.22 29.08 -13.57
N ASN A 534 8.06 28.52 -13.26
CA ASN A 534 7.10 27.86 -14.14
C ASN A 534 7.16 26.34 -14.22
N ASN A 535 8.14 25.56 -13.72
CA ASN A 535 8.16 24.10 -13.88
C ASN A 535 7.43 23.39 -12.73
N TYR A 536 6.15 23.08 -12.91
CA TYR A 536 5.31 22.47 -11.87
C TYR A 536 4.69 21.17 -12.36
N ALA A 537 4.62 20.20 -11.45
CA ALA A 537 4.08 18.87 -11.67
C ALA A 537 2.67 18.75 -11.11
N GLY A 538 1.87 17.86 -11.71
CA GLY A 538 0.54 17.53 -11.22
C GLY A 538 0.59 16.53 -10.06
N GLY A 539 -0.34 16.66 -9.10
CA GLY A 539 -0.49 15.68 -8.02
C GLY A 539 -1.20 14.40 -8.50
N GLY A 540 -0.84 13.24 -7.96
CA GLY A 540 -1.53 11.97 -8.24
C GLY A 540 -2.94 11.95 -7.65
N SER A 541 -3.85 11.15 -8.18
CA SER A 541 -5.20 11.03 -7.60
C SER A 541 -5.23 10.15 -6.35
N GLY A 542 -6.29 10.26 -5.56
CA GLY A 542 -6.63 9.26 -4.55
C GLY A 542 -7.00 7.90 -5.17
N GLY A 543 -6.93 6.85 -4.36
CA GLY A 543 -7.23 5.46 -4.67
C GLY A 543 -8.50 4.96 -3.94
N PHE A 544 -8.58 3.65 -3.66
CA PHE A 544 -9.77 3.01 -3.12
C PHE A 544 -9.62 2.64 -1.65
N VAL A 545 -10.68 2.88 -0.86
CA VAL A 545 -10.83 2.33 0.50
C VAL A 545 -12.17 1.59 0.59
N MET A 546 -12.14 0.28 0.77
CA MET A 546 -13.32 -0.56 0.95
C MET A 546 -13.27 -1.28 2.30
N ILE A 547 -14.31 -1.13 3.10
CA ILE A 547 -14.47 -1.86 4.37
C ILE A 547 -15.80 -2.61 4.36
N GLU A 548 -15.71 -3.94 4.32
CA GLU A 548 -16.83 -4.83 4.57
C GLU A 548 -16.84 -5.24 6.04
N TYR A 549 -17.97 -5.07 6.74
CA TYR A 549 -18.06 -5.35 8.16
C TYR A 549 -19.40 -5.97 8.55
N ALA A 550 -19.39 -6.91 9.51
CA ALA A 550 -20.64 -7.47 10.04
C ALA A 550 -21.34 -6.51 11.02
N SER A 551 -20.57 -5.94 11.96
CA SER A 551 -21.00 -4.89 12.88
C SER A 551 -19.94 -3.79 13.01
N SER A 552 -20.37 -2.59 13.40
CA SER A 552 -19.45 -1.49 13.69
C SER A 552 -19.91 -0.75 14.94
N SER A 553 -18.95 -0.37 15.79
CA SER A 553 -19.15 0.58 16.89
C SER A 553 -18.85 2.03 16.48
N ILE A 554 -18.31 2.25 15.28
CA ILE A 554 -18.04 3.57 14.69
C ILE A 554 -19.31 4.04 13.97
N ALA A 555 -19.73 5.28 14.22
CA ALA A 555 -20.82 5.88 13.46
C ALA A 555 -20.38 6.15 12.01
N THR A 556 -21.29 6.04 11.06
CA THR A 556 -20.96 6.23 9.62
C THR A 556 -20.33 7.59 9.32
N ALA A 557 -20.76 8.64 10.04
CA ALA A 557 -20.19 9.98 9.95
C ALA A 557 -18.73 10.06 10.45
N ASP A 558 -18.34 9.22 11.39
CA ASP A 558 -16.98 9.18 11.94
C ASP A 558 -16.04 8.44 10.98
N PHE A 559 -16.52 7.43 10.25
CA PHE A 559 -15.72 6.72 9.24
C PHE A 559 -15.22 7.64 8.12
N ALA A 560 -16.02 8.62 7.68
CA ALA A 560 -15.57 9.62 6.72
C ALA A 560 -14.40 10.44 7.29
N THR A 561 -14.48 10.81 8.57
CA THR A 561 -13.41 11.56 9.26
C THR A 561 -12.11 10.77 9.36
N TYR A 562 -12.19 9.44 9.42
CA TYR A 562 -11.04 8.54 9.51
C TYR A 562 -10.57 7.99 8.16
N THR A 563 -11.22 8.34 7.06
CA THR A 563 -10.83 7.90 5.73
C THR A 563 -10.19 9.05 4.98
N ASP A 564 -9.00 8.85 4.42
CA ASP A 564 -8.31 9.90 3.67
C ASP A 564 -7.86 9.38 2.31
N ILE A 565 -8.65 9.75 1.31
CA ILE A 565 -8.49 9.41 -0.09
C ILE A 565 -8.20 10.67 -0.91
N SER A 566 -7.58 11.68 -0.30
CA SER A 566 -7.26 12.93 -1.00
C SER A 566 -6.33 12.70 -2.20
N GLY A 567 -6.53 13.50 -3.25
CA GLY A 567 -5.52 13.63 -4.29
C GLY A 567 -4.31 14.41 -3.79
N GLY A 568 -3.16 14.14 -4.39
CA GLY A 568 -1.93 14.88 -4.12
C GLY A 568 -2.03 16.32 -4.59
N ILE A 569 -1.30 17.18 -3.89
CA ILE A 569 -1.27 18.62 -4.12
C ILE A 569 -0.30 18.94 -5.27
N ALA A 570 -0.69 19.87 -6.13
CA ALA A 570 0.19 20.48 -7.11
C ALA A 570 0.96 21.67 -6.52
N THR A 571 2.16 21.91 -7.02
CA THR A 571 3.11 22.86 -6.43
C THR A 571 2.89 24.32 -6.84
N ALA A 572 2.03 24.62 -7.84
CA ALA A 572 1.61 25.99 -8.18
C ALA A 572 0.42 26.10 -9.16
N SER A 573 -0.07 27.32 -9.37
CA SER A 573 -1.30 27.73 -10.08
C SER A 573 -1.47 27.33 -11.56
N SER A 574 -0.48 26.69 -12.19
CA SER A 574 -0.60 26.18 -13.58
C SER A 574 -0.57 24.67 -13.68
N ALA A 575 -0.43 23.98 -12.55
CA ALA A 575 -0.69 22.55 -12.38
C ALA A 575 -1.93 22.39 -11.49
N THR A 576 -2.56 21.22 -11.52
CA THR A 576 -3.74 20.95 -10.69
C THR A 576 -3.48 19.83 -9.71
N ASP A 577 -4.15 19.90 -8.57
CA ASP A 577 -4.20 18.80 -7.62
C ASP A 577 -4.81 17.57 -8.29
N GLY A 578 -4.46 16.40 -7.78
CA GLY A 578 -5.13 15.16 -8.14
C GLY A 578 -6.58 15.16 -7.65
N GLY A 579 -7.42 14.44 -8.37
CA GLY A 579 -8.78 14.15 -7.93
C GLY A 579 -8.77 13.27 -6.69
N VAL A 580 -9.76 13.48 -5.83
CA VAL A 580 -10.06 12.62 -4.67
C VAL A 580 -10.40 11.19 -5.12
N GLY A 581 -10.12 10.22 -4.25
CA GLY A 581 -10.28 8.79 -4.48
C GLY A 581 -11.71 8.29 -4.24
N SER A 582 -11.92 7.04 -3.83
CA SER A 582 -13.27 6.50 -3.54
C SER A 582 -13.29 5.64 -2.28
N ALA A 583 -14.27 5.88 -1.40
CA ALA A 583 -14.43 5.12 -0.17
C ALA A 583 -15.84 4.50 -0.03
N ILE A 584 -15.87 3.20 0.28
CA ILE A 584 -17.10 2.42 0.36
C ILE A 584 -17.12 1.62 1.66
N LEU A 585 -18.26 1.68 2.35
CA LEU A 585 -18.53 0.89 3.53
C LEU A 585 -19.72 -0.01 3.28
N LYS A 586 -19.56 -1.30 3.57
CA LYS A 586 -20.62 -2.29 3.36
C LYS A 586 -20.85 -3.12 4.60
N ASN A 587 -22.02 -2.95 5.19
CA ASN A 587 -22.45 -3.81 6.28
C ASN A 587 -22.95 -5.13 5.70
N THR A 588 -22.24 -6.23 5.93
CA THR A 588 -22.53 -7.54 5.32
C THR A 588 -23.78 -8.21 5.91
N THR A 589 -24.14 -7.90 7.16
CA THR A 589 -25.31 -8.47 7.84
C THR A 589 -26.63 -7.88 7.34
N SER A 590 -26.68 -6.55 7.17
CA SER A 590 -27.84 -5.83 6.65
C SER A 590 -27.81 -5.67 5.13
N ASN A 591 -26.66 -5.91 4.49
CA ASN A 591 -26.36 -5.58 3.10
C ASN A 591 -26.66 -4.10 2.76
N THR A 592 -26.39 -3.22 3.73
CA THR A 592 -26.43 -1.75 3.58
C THR A 592 -25.09 -1.29 3.02
N THR A 593 -25.12 -0.55 1.89
CA THR A 593 -23.92 0.04 1.28
C THR A 593 -23.94 1.56 1.46
N ILE A 594 -22.86 2.09 1.99
CA ILE A 594 -22.67 3.51 2.29
C ILE A 594 -21.53 4.02 1.41
N PHE A 595 -21.77 5.18 0.81
CA PHE A 595 -20.86 5.86 -0.10
C PHE A 595 -20.35 7.13 0.57
N LEU A 596 -19.04 7.18 0.82
CA LEU A 596 -18.39 8.30 1.48
C LEU A 596 -17.37 8.90 0.51
N GLU A 597 -17.55 10.20 0.20
CA GLU A 597 -16.56 11.08 -0.42
C GLU A 597 -16.21 10.94 -1.93
N GLY A 598 -16.08 12.14 -2.53
CA GLY A 598 -15.21 12.53 -3.65
C GLY A 598 -15.23 11.74 -4.96
N ILE A 599 -15.65 12.36 -6.08
CA ILE A 599 -15.69 11.86 -7.49
C ILE A 599 -15.81 10.34 -7.72
N SER A 600 -16.42 9.62 -6.78
CA SER A 600 -16.70 8.20 -6.84
C SER A 600 -17.52 7.96 -8.10
N ARG A 601 -16.84 7.62 -9.18
CA ARG A 601 -17.44 6.91 -10.27
C ARG A 601 -17.47 5.49 -9.71
N MET A 602 -18.47 5.14 -8.90
CA MET A 602 -18.85 3.72 -8.81
C MET A 602 -19.64 3.49 -10.08
N PRO A 603 -19.04 2.99 -11.17
CA PRO A 603 -19.83 2.54 -12.28
C PRO A 603 -20.65 1.35 -11.80
N LEU A 604 -21.96 1.51 -11.75
CA LEU A 604 -22.81 0.34 -11.88
C LEU A 604 -22.93 0.10 -13.38
N ASP A 605 -22.36 -0.99 -13.85
CA ASP A 605 -22.45 -1.48 -15.23
C ASP A 605 -22.74 -2.99 -15.24
N ALA A 606 -22.70 -3.61 -16.41
CA ALA A 606 -23.01 -5.03 -16.58
C ALA A 606 -21.95 -5.98 -15.95
N ASN A 607 -20.75 -5.49 -15.62
CA ASN A 607 -19.71 -6.28 -14.98
C ASN A 607 -19.88 -6.31 -13.46
N VAL A 608 -20.43 -5.24 -12.89
CA VAL A 608 -20.76 -5.15 -11.44
C VAL A 608 -22.15 -5.71 -11.14
N CYS A 609 -23.12 -5.50 -12.03
CA CYS A 609 -24.52 -5.89 -11.82
C CYS A 609 -24.87 -7.24 -12.44
N SER A 610 -25.69 -8.05 -11.76
CA SER A 610 -26.22 -9.28 -12.35
C SER A 610 -27.42 -8.97 -13.25
N ALA A 611 -27.32 -9.31 -14.53
CA ALA A 611 -28.38 -9.06 -15.53
C ALA A 611 -28.86 -7.60 -15.54
N ASN A 612 -27.91 -6.66 -15.58
CA ASN A 612 -28.16 -5.21 -15.57
C ASN A 612 -28.92 -4.71 -14.33
N THR A 613 -28.97 -5.49 -13.25
CA THR A 613 -29.62 -5.12 -11.99
C THR A 613 -28.64 -5.20 -10.82
N CYS A 614 -28.44 -4.08 -10.15
CA CYS A 614 -27.65 -4.00 -8.93
C CYS A 614 -28.56 -3.94 -7.71
N SER A 615 -28.41 -4.91 -6.80
CA SER A 615 -29.32 -5.10 -5.66
C SER A 615 -28.69 -4.69 -4.32
N PHE A 616 -29.39 -3.84 -3.58
CA PHE A 616 -28.98 -3.33 -2.28
C PHE A 616 -30.10 -3.52 -1.26
N THR A 617 -29.77 -3.62 0.03
CA THR A 617 -30.81 -3.48 1.07
C THR A 617 -31.08 -2.01 1.36
N ASN A 618 -30.04 -1.23 1.64
CA ASN A 618 -30.15 0.22 1.82
C ASN A 618 -28.98 0.92 1.13
N ILE A 619 -29.21 2.15 0.67
CA ILE A 619 -28.19 3.04 0.13
C ILE A 619 -28.13 4.31 0.98
N LEU A 620 -26.91 4.71 1.35
CA LEU A 620 -26.62 6.01 1.95
C LEU A 620 -25.51 6.70 1.14
N ALA A 621 -25.80 7.86 0.56
CA ALA A 621 -24.81 8.68 -0.14
C ALA A 621 -24.62 10.02 0.60
N GLU A 622 -23.38 10.34 0.97
CA GLU A 622 -23.07 11.54 1.75
C GLU A 622 -21.64 12.06 1.51
N ASN A 623 -21.33 13.26 2.05
CA ASN A 623 -19.99 13.87 2.03
C ASN A 623 -19.31 13.97 0.65
N GLY A 624 -20.08 14.15 -0.43
CA GLY A 624 -19.53 14.20 -1.79
C GLY A 624 -19.49 12.86 -2.53
N GLY A 625 -19.93 11.77 -1.89
CA GLY A 625 -20.03 10.45 -2.52
C GLY A 625 -21.05 10.43 -3.67
N GLU A 626 -20.64 9.89 -4.82
CA GLU A 626 -21.49 9.71 -6.01
C GLU A 626 -21.70 8.21 -6.27
N LEU A 627 -22.96 7.79 -6.46
CA LEU A 627 -23.30 6.51 -7.07
C LEU A 627 -23.54 6.74 -8.55
N ARG A 628 -22.65 6.22 -9.41
CA ARG A 628 -22.67 6.53 -10.84
C ARG A 628 -23.29 5.40 -11.67
N VAL A 629 -24.45 5.64 -12.24
CA VAL A 629 -25.17 4.60 -13.01
C VAL A 629 -24.71 4.67 -14.47
N LEU A 630 -24.03 3.63 -14.96
CA LEU A 630 -23.52 3.57 -16.33
C LEU A 630 -24.33 2.60 -17.17
N GLY A 631 -24.98 3.11 -18.22
CA GLY A 631 -25.49 2.27 -19.30
C GLY A 631 -24.42 2.05 -20.37
N ASP A 632 -24.64 1.05 -21.21
CA ASP A 632 -23.84 0.81 -22.40
C ASP A 632 -24.60 1.34 -23.62
N THR A 633 -24.13 2.47 -24.14
CA THR A 633 -24.73 3.16 -25.30
C THR A 633 -24.59 2.39 -26.60
N SER A 634 -23.68 1.41 -26.67
CA SER A 634 -23.46 0.58 -27.85
C SER A 634 -24.44 -0.60 -27.96
N THR A 635 -24.86 -1.14 -26.82
CA THR A 635 -25.87 -2.21 -26.74
C THR A 635 -27.27 -1.69 -26.42
N GLY A 636 -27.36 -0.45 -25.91
CA GLY A 636 -28.61 0.17 -25.47
C GLY A 636 -29.00 -0.17 -24.03
N ASP A 637 -28.17 -0.96 -23.35
CA ASP A 637 -28.43 -1.45 -22.00
C ASP A 637 -28.29 -0.34 -20.97
N TYR A 638 -29.18 -0.33 -19.98
CA TYR A 638 -29.13 0.56 -18.82
C TYR A 638 -29.19 -0.27 -17.54
N ILE A 639 -28.71 0.31 -16.45
CA ILE A 639 -28.67 -0.36 -15.15
C ILE A 639 -29.87 0.02 -14.29
N THR A 640 -30.46 -1.01 -13.69
CA THR A 640 -31.51 -0.87 -12.66
C THR A 640 -30.90 -1.01 -11.27
N VAL A 641 -31.04 0.03 -10.45
CA VAL A 641 -30.68 -0.01 -9.02
C VAL A 641 -31.90 -0.48 -8.23
N SER A 642 -31.85 -1.69 -7.70
CA SER A 642 -32.91 -2.29 -6.90
C SER A 642 -32.55 -2.24 -5.42
N VAL A 643 -33.31 -1.48 -4.63
CA VAL A 643 -33.09 -1.30 -3.19
C VAL A 643 -34.29 -1.87 -2.46
N SER A 644 -34.15 -2.92 -1.65
CA SER A 644 -35.30 -3.52 -0.95
C SER A 644 -35.78 -2.69 0.25
N GLY A 645 -34.88 -1.89 0.84
CA GLY A 645 -35.12 -0.99 1.95
C GLY A 645 -35.01 0.48 1.53
N ASN A 646 -34.32 1.29 2.32
CA ASN A 646 -34.33 2.75 2.21
C ASN A 646 -33.17 3.29 1.35
N VAL A 647 -33.42 4.42 0.69
CA VAL A 647 -32.40 5.25 0.05
C VAL A 647 -32.35 6.60 0.75
N THR A 648 -31.17 6.97 1.24
CA THR A 648 -30.92 8.28 1.85
C THR A 648 -29.76 8.95 1.13
N ILE A 649 -29.98 10.18 0.67
CA ILE A 649 -28.96 11.02 0.05
C ILE A 649 -28.83 12.27 0.91
N ASN A 650 -27.74 12.39 1.66
CA ASN A 650 -27.46 13.56 2.49
C ASN A 650 -26.87 14.70 1.65
N PRO A 651 -26.77 15.93 2.18
CA PRO A 651 -26.12 17.04 1.48
C PRO A 651 -24.71 16.64 0.97
N GLY A 652 -24.41 16.99 -0.28
CA GLY A 652 -23.19 16.59 -0.98
C GLY A 652 -23.22 15.19 -1.61
N GLY A 653 -24.11 14.29 -1.16
CA GLY A 653 -24.29 12.98 -1.79
C GLY A 653 -25.00 13.08 -3.15
N THR A 654 -24.61 12.23 -4.10
CA THR A 654 -25.15 12.23 -5.46
C THR A 654 -25.47 10.81 -5.96
N ILE A 655 -26.56 10.65 -6.72
CA ILE A 655 -26.76 9.48 -7.62
C ILE A 655 -26.87 10.04 -9.02
N SER A 656 -25.96 9.67 -9.92
CA SER A 656 -25.83 10.38 -11.21
C SER A 656 -25.54 9.44 -12.38
N SER A 657 -26.11 9.78 -13.53
CA SER A 657 -25.70 9.27 -14.82
C SER A 657 -25.34 10.44 -15.75
N ASP A 658 -24.85 11.54 -15.19
CA ASP A 658 -24.50 12.75 -15.96
C ASP A 658 -23.46 12.42 -17.03
N TYR A 659 -23.73 12.86 -18.26
CA TYR A 659 -22.85 12.76 -19.44
C TYR A 659 -22.62 11.34 -19.98
N GLN A 660 -23.40 10.36 -19.51
CA GLN A 660 -23.27 8.94 -19.87
C GLN A 660 -24.26 8.47 -20.93
N GLY A 661 -24.85 9.40 -21.68
CA GLY A 661 -25.70 9.13 -22.83
C GLY A 661 -24.90 9.10 -24.13
N CYS A 662 -25.58 9.33 -25.24
CA CYS A 662 -24.97 9.23 -26.57
C CYS A 662 -23.85 10.27 -26.75
N SER A 663 -22.77 9.85 -27.42
CA SER A 663 -21.63 10.73 -27.73
C SER A 663 -22.01 11.79 -28.76
N ALA A 664 -21.14 12.77 -28.97
CA ALA A 664 -21.36 13.88 -29.90
C ALA A 664 -21.86 13.43 -31.28
N SER A 665 -22.88 14.13 -31.80
CA SER A 665 -23.50 13.84 -33.11
C SER A 665 -24.03 12.42 -33.25
N THR A 666 -24.41 11.79 -32.13
CA THR A 666 -25.14 10.52 -32.12
C THR A 666 -26.43 10.66 -31.30
N SER A 667 -27.40 9.82 -31.61
CA SER A 667 -28.70 9.81 -30.96
C SER A 667 -29.17 8.37 -30.71
N PRO A 668 -29.95 8.13 -29.65
CA PRO A 668 -30.42 6.79 -29.34
C PRO A 668 -31.61 6.42 -30.23
N SER A 669 -31.62 5.18 -30.71
CA SER A 669 -32.81 4.57 -31.29
C SER A 669 -33.93 4.49 -30.25
N LEU A 670 -35.12 5.00 -30.56
CA LEU A 670 -36.27 4.94 -29.63
C LEU A 670 -36.72 3.51 -29.28
N SER A 671 -36.36 2.53 -30.12
CA SER A 671 -36.77 1.13 -29.94
C SER A 671 -35.72 0.25 -29.27
N THR A 672 -34.44 0.59 -29.42
CA THR A 672 -33.33 -0.23 -28.91
C THR A 672 -32.43 0.52 -27.92
N ASN A 673 -32.61 1.82 -27.77
CA ASN A 673 -31.76 2.72 -26.98
C ASN A 673 -30.28 2.75 -27.41
N ILE A 674 -29.91 2.06 -28.51
CA ILE A 674 -28.56 2.06 -29.09
C ILE A 674 -28.26 3.43 -29.71
N CYS A 675 -27.14 4.02 -29.35
CA CYS A 675 -26.67 5.30 -29.88
C CYS A 675 -25.98 5.11 -31.24
N ALA A 676 -26.45 5.82 -32.26
CA ALA A 676 -25.86 5.82 -33.60
C ALA A 676 -25.97 7.21 -34.25
N ASN A 677 -25.17 7.43 -35.29
CA ASN A 677 -25.23 8.65 -36.11
C ASN A 677 -26.43 8.61 -37.07
N GLY A 678 -27.00 9.77 -37.38
CA GLY A 678 -28.04 9.95 -38.41
C GLY A 678 -29.46 9.96 -37.86
N GLY A 679 -29.63 10.15 -36.55
CA GLY A 679 -30.95 10.29 -35.94
C GLY A 679 -31.44 11.74 -35.92
N THR A 680 -32.73 11.93 -35.63
CA THR A 680 -33.38 13.24 -35.74
C THR A 680 -33.21 14.13 -34.51
N THR A 681 -32.56 13.63 -33.46
CA THR A 681 -32.48 14.27 -32.14
C THR A 681 -31.05 14.65 -31.73
N GLU A 682 -30.05 14.27 -32.50
CA GLU A 682 -28.70 14.82 -32.36
C GLU A 682 -28.64 16.26 -32.89
N GLY A 683 -27.68 17.02 -32.38
CA GLY A 683 -27.35 18.30 -33.00
C GLY A 683 -26.62 18.08 -34.32
N SER A 684 -26.97 18.85 -35.35
CA SER A 684 -26.26 18.83 -36.64
C SER A 684 -25.24 19.96 -36.75
N ASP A 685 -24.21 19.77 -37.58
CA ASP A 685 -23.27 20.80 -37.95
C ASP A 685 -23.79 21.64 -39.13
N GLY A 686 -23.52 22.94 -39.11
CA GLY A 686 -23.76 23.80 -40.27
C GLY A 686 -23.04 25.15 -40.14
N ASP A 687 -22.42 25.60 -41.23
CA ASP A 687 -21.51 26.77 -41.28
C ASP A 687 -20.41 26.75 -40.20
N GLY A 688 -19.96 25.55 -39.82
CA GLY A 688 -18.91 25.31 -38.83
C GLY A 688 -19.30 25.51 -37.37
N LYS A 689 -20.57 25.29 -37.03
CA LYS A 689 -21.11 25.35 -35.66
C LYS A 689 -22.09 24.22 -35.38
N GLY A 690 -22.11 23.73 -34.14
CA GLY A 690 -22.97 22.63 -33.71
C GLY A 690 -24.31 23.08 -33.13
N GLY A 691 -25.41 22.46 -33.57
CA GLY A 691 -26.72 22.60 -32.92
C GLY A 691 -26.80 21.81 -31.61
N GLY A 692 -27.65 22.22 -30.67
CA GLY A 692 -27.87 21.51 -29.42
C GLY A 692 -28.70 20.24 -29.64
N ALA A 693 -28.41 19.19 -28.87
CA ALA A 693 -29.16 17.94 -28.96
C ALA A 693 -30.56 18.06 -28.35
N GLY A 694 -31.51 17.25 -28.81
CA GLY A 694 -32.85 17.15 -28.23
C GLY A 694 -33.05 15.86 -27.43
N ALA A 695 -33.98 15.91 -26.48
CA ALA A 695 -34.48 14.75 -25.76
C ALA A 695 -36.00 14.86 -25.51
N SER A 696 -36.48 15.13 -24.29
CA SER A 696 -37.91 15.37 -24.04
C SER A 696 -38.39 16.70 -24.66
N GLY A 697 -37.46 17.64 -24.88
CA GLY A 697 -37.64 18.85 -25.66
C GLY A 697 -36.62 18.97 -26.80
N LYS A 698 -36.88 19.89 -27.75
CA LYS A 698 -35.89 20.23 -28.79
C LYS A 698 -34.67 20.91 -28.19
N GLY A 699 -33.51 20.70 -28.80
CA GLY A 699 -32.32 21.50 -28.51
C GLY A 699 -32.43 22.93 -29.03
N GLY A 700 -31.45 23.75 -28.69
CA GLY A 700 -31.24 25.07 -29.26
C GLY A 700 -30.60 24.97 -30.65
N ALA A 701 -31.03 25.82 -31.59
CA ALA A 701 -30.37 25.92 -32.89
C ALA A 701 -29.10 26.79 -32.78
N SER A 702 -28.11 26.53 -33.62
CA SER A 702 -26.93 27.40 -33.77
C SER A 702 -27.02 28.19 -35.09
N LYS A 703 -26.08 29.11 -35.32
CA LYS A 703 -25.99 29.79 -36.63
C LYS A 703 -25.47 28.81 -37.69
N GLY A 704 -26.38 28.20 -38.44
CA GLY A 704 -26.09 27.25 -39.52
C GLY A 704 -26.44 25.80 -39.17
N GLY A 705 -26.27 25.40 -37.90
CA GLY A 705 -26.63 24.06 -37.41
C GLY A 705 -28.08 23.95 -36.95
N VAL A 706 -28.73 22.83 -37.28
CA VAL A 706 -30.10 22.52 -36.88
C VAL A 706 -30.12 21.94 -35.47
N ALA A 707 -31.07 22.40 -34.65
CA ALA A 707 -31.37 21.81 -33.35
C ALA A 707 -31.85 20.37 -33.47
N GLY A 708 -31.41 19.51 -32.56
CA GLY A 708 -31.98 18.18 -32.39
C GLY A 708 -33.48 18.25 -32.06
N GLY A 709 -34.27 17.41 -32.73
CA GLY A 709 -35.69 17.22 -32.45
C GLY A 709 -35.96 16.63 -31.06
N GLY A 710 -37.19 16.76 -30.56
CA GLY A 710 -37.62 16.03 -29.37
C GLY A 710 -38.05 14.61 -29.72
N TYR A 711 -37.91 13.67 -28.79
CA TYR A 711 -38.39 12.30 -28.98
C TYR A 711 -39.93 12.27 -29.00
N ALA A 712 -40.51 11.80 -30.10
CA ALA A 712 -41.96 11.82 -30.31
C ALA A 712 -42.70 10.56 -29.83
N ASP A 713 -41.97 9.48 -29.52
CA ASP A 713 -42.51 8.15 -29.23
C ASP A 713 -41.71 7.44 -28.11
N VAL A 714 -41.68 8.08 -26.93
CA VAL A 714 -41.09 7.52 -25.71
C VAL A 714 -42.22 7.31 -24.71
N ASP A 715 -42.21 6.17 -23.99
CA ASP A 715 -43.13 5.96 -22.88
C ASP A 715 -42.79 6.93 -21.74
N VAL A 716 -43.58 8.01 -21.65
CA VAL A 716 -43.43 9.05 -20.63
C VAL A 716 -43.67 8.55 -19.20
N PHE A 717 -44.29 7.38 -19.06
CA PHE A 717 -44.58 6.72 -17.79
C PHE A 717 -43.51 5.68 -17.39
N ALA A 718 -42.57 5.36 -18.29
CA ALA A 718 -41.43 4.51 -17.97
C ALA A 718 -40.20 4.90 -18.83
N PRO A 719 -39.70 6.14 -18.72
CA PRO A 719 -38.63 6.61 -19.60
C PRO A 719 -37.30 5.97 -19.21
N VAL A 720 -36.71 5.21 -20.13
CA VAL A 720 -35.39 4.57 -19.99
C VAL A 720 -34.56 4.79 -21.26
N ILE A 721 -34.48 6.04 -21.71
CA ILE A 721 -33.75 6.42 -22.92
C ILE A 721 -32.58 7.36 -22.61
N PHE A 722 -31.46 7.17 -23.29
CA PHE A 722 -30.32 8.08 -23.21
C PHE A 722 -30.65 9.47 -23.77
N GLY A 723 -29.88 10.47 -23.32
CA GLY A 723 -29.82 11.78 -23.97
C GLY A 723 -29.02 11.70 -25.26
N SER A 724 -29.42 12.46 -26.27
CA SER A 724 -28.68 12.60 -27.54
C SER A 724 -27.44 13.49 -27.36
N GLY A 725 -26.41 13.26 -28.17
CA GLY A 725 -25.21 14.09 -28.21
C GLY A 725 -25.39 15.36 -29.04
N GLY A 726 -24.72 16.43 -28.61
CA GLY A 726 -24.69 17.71 -29.31
C GLY A 726 -23.95 17.63 -30.64
N GLY A 727 -24.24 18.56 -31.54
CA GLY A 727 -23.59 18.60 -32.85
C GLY A 727 -22.16 19.10 -32.76
N ASN A 728 -21.28 18.57 -33.61
CA ASN A 728 -19.91 19.04 -33.73
C ASN A 728 -19.84 20.41 -34.43
N ALA A 729 -18.75 21.14 -34.21
CA ALA A 729 -18.37 22.31 -35.00
C ALA A 729 -17.28 21.91 -36.00
N THR A 730 -17.51 22.13 -37.31
CA THR A 730 -16.61 21.70 -38.39
C THR A 730 -16.04 22.90 -39.17
N GLY A 731 -14.73 23.17 -39.10
CA GLY A 731 -14.11 24.30 -39.81
C GLY A 731 -12.77 24.76 -39.22
N THR A 732 -12.44 26.06 -39.40
CA THR A 732 -11.18 26.67 -38.91
C THR A 732 -10.97 26.52 -37.40
N TYR A 733 -12.06 26.41 -36.64
CA TYR A 733 -12.08 26.07 -35.22
C TYR A 733 -13.02 24.87 -35.08
N SER A 734 -12.47 23.68 -34.86
CA SER A 734 -13.25 22.45 -34.65
C SER A 734 -13.44 22.19 -33.16
N ALA A 735 -14.64 21.76 -32.78
CA ALA A 735 -14.98 21.38 -31.41
C ALA A 735 -15.97 20.21 -31.42
N THR A 736 -15.92 19.41 -30.36
CA THR A 736 -16.76 18.22 -30.20
C THR A 736 -18.02 18.57 -29.39
N GLY A 737 -19.19 18.14 -29.86
CA GLY A 737 -20.45 18.36 -29.14
C GLY A 737 -20.49 17.66 -27.79
N GLY A 738 -21.26 18.20 -26.84
CA GLY A 738 -21.44 17.59 -25.53
C GLY A 738 -22.15 16.23 -25.61
N ALA A 739 -21.69 15.24 -24.85
CA ALA A 739 -22.40 13.96 -24.70
C ALA A 739 -23.76 14.14 -24.02
N GLY A 740 -24.73 13.28 -24.33
CA GLY A 740 -26.03 13.27 -23.66
C GLY A 740 -25.96 12.73 -22.23
N GLY A 741 -27.04 12.89 -21.46
CA GLY A 741 -27.19 12.29 -20.14
C GLY A 741 -27.56 10.80 -20.20
N GLY A 742 -27.18 10.03 -19.19
CA GLY A 742 -27.46 8.60 -19.08
C GLY A 742 -28.87 8.26 -18.59
N VAL A 743 -29.06 7.05 -18.06
CA VAL A 743 -30.33 6.62 -17.44
C VAL A 743 -30.11 6.30 -15.96
N VAL A 744 -30.87 6.95 -15.08
CA VAL A 744 -31.01 6.58 -13.66
C VAL A 744 -32.32 5.84 -13.47
N ARG A 745 -32.28 4.50 -13.41
CA ARG A 745 -33.44 3.66 -13.09
C ARG A 745 -33.31 3.11 -11.67
N MET A 746 -34.26 3.43 -10.78
CA MET A 746 -34.27 2.89 -9.42
C MET A 746 -35.63 2.30 -9.00
N ASN A 747 -35.57 1.12 -8.36
CA ASN A 747 -36.67 0.51 -7.63
C ASN A 747 -36.35 0.54 -6.13
N ILE A 748 -37.12 1.28 -5.34
CA ILE A 748 -36.89 1.46 -3.91
C ILE A 748 -38.08 0.86 -3.17
N GLY A 749 -37.88 -0.24 -2.45
CA GLY A 749 -38.94 -0.93 -1.69
C GLY A 749 -39.33 -0.18 -0.41
N GLY A 750 -38.38 0.52 0.21
CA GLY A 750 -38.59 1.35 1.40
C GLY A 750 -38.75 2.84 1.08
N ASN A 751 -38.27 3.69 1.99
CA ASN A 751 -38.39 5.15 1.88
C ASN A 751 -37.26 5.76 1.05
N LEU A 752 -37.56 6.88 0.38
CA LEU A 752 -36.56 7.75 -0.27
C LEU A 752 -36.46 9.07 0.50
N THR A 753 -35.25 9.44 0.93
CA THR A 753 -34.93 10.77 1.47
C THR A 753 -33.82 11.39 0.62
N ASN A 754 -34.13 12.47 -0.11
CA ASN A 754 -33.15 13.17 -0.94
C ASN A 754 -32.89 14.59 -0.44
N ASN A 755 -31.75 14.81 0.21
CA ASN A 755 -31.19 16.12 0.57
C ASN A 755 -29.97 16.50 -0.28
N GLY A 756 -29.52 15.62 -1.18
CA GLY A 756 -28.41 15.82 -2.12
C GLY A 756 -28.90 15.97 -3.55
N ARG A 757 -28.36 15.17 -4.49
CA ARG A 757 -28.70 15.27 -5.93
C ARG A 757 -28.95 13.90 -6.57
N ILE A 758 -29.99 13.80 -7.39
CA ILE A 758 -30.19 12.70 -8.35
C ILE A 758 -30.20 13.29 -9.75
N SER A 759 -29.32 12.87 -10.66
CA SER A 759 -29.19 13.55 -11.96
C SER A 759 -28.86 12.66 -13.17
N ALA A 760 -29.31 13.09 -14.35
CA ALA A 760 -28.98 12.53 -15.66
C ALA A 760 -28.76 13.65 -16.68
N ASN A 761 -27.90 14.62 -16.37
CA ASN A 761 -27.69 15.82 -17.18
C ASN A 761 -26.82 15.54 -18.42
N GLY A 762 -27.07 16.27 -19.51
CA GLY A 762 -26.24 16.31 -20.70
C GLY A 762 -25.07 17.28 -20.56
N ALA A 763 -23.98 17.01 -21.27
CA ALA A 763 -22.72 17.73 -21.12
C ALA A 763 -22.78 19.10 -21.77
N THR A 764 -22.19 20.07 -21.09
CA THR A 764 -21.90 21.39 -21.65
C THR A 764 -20.59 21.32 -22.42
N GLU A 765 -20.51 21.98 -23.58
CA GLU A 765 -19.24 22.14 -24.28
C GLU A 765 -18.32 23.13 -23.53
N ASN A 766 -17.04 22.79 -23.43
CA ASN A 766 -16.02 23.53 -22.67
C ASN A 766 -14.77 23.90 -23.49
N ASP A 767 -14.86 23.95 -24.83
CA ASP A 767 -13.76 24.43 -25.66
C ASP A 767 -13.64 25.96 -25.64
N ASN A 768 -12.43 26.47 -25.39
CA ASN A 768 -12.13 27.91 -25.27
C ASN A 768 -11.96 28.64 -26.63
N ASN A 769 -12.31 27.99 -27.74
CA ASN A 769 -12.13 28.52 -29.09
C ASN A 769 -13.46 29.01 -29.69
N CYS A 770 -13.42 29.97 -30.62
CA CYS A 770 -14.62 30.50 -31.28
C CYS A 770 -15.39 29.50 -32.19
N GLY A 771 -15.08 28.21 -32.14
CA GLY A 771 -15.81 27.14 -32.83
C GLY A 771 -16.73 26.42 -31.86
N GLY A 772 -17.84 27.02 -31.45
CA GLY A 772 -18.74 26.38 -30.49
C GLY A 772 -19.58 25.24 -31.07
N ALA A 773 -19.52 24.10 -30.40
CA ALA A 773 -20.32 22.92 -30.59
C ALA A 773 -21.65 22.99 -29.80
N GLY A 774 -22.52 22.00 -30.01
CA GLY A 774 -23.81 21.91 -29.32
C GLY A 774 -23.71 21.26 -27.94
N GLY A 775 -24.55 21.70 -27.00
CA GLY A 775 -24.73 21.01 -25.73
C GLY A 775 -25.47 19.68 -25.88
N GLY A 776 -25.09 18.68 -25.09
CA GLY A 776 -25.76 17.37 -25.05
C GLY A 776 -27.10 17.43 -24.32
N ALA A 777 -28.05 16.58 -24.68
CA ALA A 777 -29.38 16.57 -24.08
C ALA A 777 -29.42 15.81 -22.74
N GLY A 778 -30.34 16.18 -21.85
CA GLY A 778 -30.60 15.41 -20.63
C GLY A 778 -31.10 13.99 -20.94
N GLY A 779 -30.75 13.04 -20.09
CA GLY A 779 -31.16 11.63 -20.19
C GLY A 779 -32.46 11.32 -19.46
N SER A 780 -32.57 10.16 -18.81
CA SER A 780 -33.79 9.74 -18.11
C SER A 780 -33.54 9.51 -16.63
N VAL A 781 -34.44 10.00 -15.77
CA VAL A 781 -34.51 9.60 -14.36
C VAL A 781 -35.88 8.97 -14.11
N TYR A 782 -35.88 7.69 -13.72
CA TYR A 782 -37.07 6.91 -13.49
C TYR A 782 -37.01 6.18 -12.15
N LEU A 783 -37.81 6.66 -11.18
CA LEU A 783 -37.84 6.18 -9.81
C LEU A 783 -39.18 5.53 -9.49
N THR A 784 -39.15 4.38 -8.82
CA THR A 784 -40.34 3.73 -8.23
C THR A 784 -40.09 3.56 -6.73
N VAL A 785 -40.95 4.14 -5.89
CA VAL A 785 -40.80 4.11 -4.43
C VAL A 785 -42.00 3.41 -3.79
N GLY A 786 -41.76 2.28 -3.13
CA GLY A 786 -42.78 1.48 -2.42
C GLY A 786 -43.15 2.04 -1.05
N GLY A 787 -42.22 2.78 -0.41
CA GLY A 787 -42.45 3.48 0.84
C GLY A 787 -42.76 4.98 0.66
N ASN A 788 -42.40 5.78 1.65
CA ASN A 788 -42.60 7.23 1.61
C ASN A 788 -41.42 7.95 0.95
N VAL A 789 -41.73 9.00 0.19
CA VAL A 789 -40.77 10.02 -0.20
C VAL A 789 -40.78 11.10 0.86
N ALA A 790 -39.75 11.13 1.70
CA ALA A 790 -39.64 12.14 2.74
C ALA A 790 -39.41 13.52 2.12
N SER A 791 -39.92 14.58 2.76
CA SER A 791 -39.57 15.95 2.38
C SER A 791 -38.06 16.14 2.53
N GLY A 792 -37.37 16.37 1.43
CA GLY A 792 -35.94 16.62 1.41
C GLY A 792 -35.59 17.91 0.67
N THR A 793 -34.39 18.42 0.89
CA THR A 793 -33.89 19.66 0.26
C THR A 793 -33.17 19.43 -1.06
N GLY A 794 -33.06 18.17 -1.50
CA GLY A 794 -32.25 17.76 -2.62
C GLY A 794 -32.89 18.03 -3.98
N THR A 795 -32.10 17.88 -5.04
CA THR A 795 -32.53 18.10 -6.42
C THR A 795 -32.67 16.80 -7.19
N TYR A 796 -33.54 16.84 -8.20
CA TYR A 796 -33.74 15.81 -9.19
C TYR A 796 -33.61 16.46 -10.57
N GLU A 797 -32.68 15.99 -11.41
CA GLU A 797 -32.29 16.71 -12.62
C GLU A 797 -32.12 15.81 -13.85
N ALA A 798 -32.56 16.30 -15.00
CA ALA A 798 -32.21 15.78 -16.32
C ALA A 798 -32.10 16.97 -17.28
N LYS A 799 -31.13 17.85 -17.04
CA LYS A 799 -30.93 19.10 -17.79
C LYS A 799 -30.11 18.84 -19.04
N GLY A 800 -30.39 19.55 -20.12
CA GLY A 800 -29.45 19.64 -21.24
C GLY A 800 -28.26 20.53 -20.90
N GLY A 801 -27.11 20.27 -21.50
CA GLY A 801 -25.91 21.08 -21.35
C GLY A 801 -25.97 22.36 -22.15
N ASN A 802 -25.15 23.35 -21.81
CA ASN A 802 -25.07 24.58 -22.60
C ASN A 802 -24.27 24.34 -23.89
N GLY A 803 -24.57 25.12 -24.95
CA GLY A 803 -23.63 25.27 -26.08
C GLY A 803 -22.48 26.18 -25.66
N GLY A 804 -21.32 26.11 -26.32
CA GLY A 804 -20.14 26.87 -25.90
C GLY A 804 -20.40 28.37 -25.82
N ASP A 805 -19.86 29.04 -24.80
CA ASP A 805 -19.99 30.50 -24.67
C ASP A 805 -18.60 31.11 -24.46
N VAL A 806 -17.93 31.44 -25.56
CA VAL A 806 -16.61 32.08 -25.53
C VAL A 806 -16.76 33.59 -25.63
N ALA A 807 -16.44 34.27 -24.52
CA ALA A 807 -16.50 35.73 -24.42
C ALA A 807 -15.65 36.41 -25.53
N GLY A 808 -16.30 37.20 -26.38
CA GLY A 808 -15.67 37.89 -27.52
C GLY A 808 -15.95 37.26 -28.89
N CYS A 809 -16.52 36.06 -28.94
CA CYS A 809 -17.00 35.45 -30.18
C CYS A 809 -18.49 35.84 -30.39
N THR A 810 -18.84 36.42 -31.53
CA THR A 810 -20.21 36.92 -31.85
C THR A 810 -21.16 35.82 -32.37
N ASN A 811 -21.00 34.59 -31.88
CA ASN A 811 -21.64 33.40 -32.44
C ASN A 811 -22.67 32.80 -31.48
N ASN A 812 -23.87 32.50 -31.98
CA ASN A 812 -24.94 31.82 -31.23
C ASN A 812 -24.80 30.30 -31.37
N TYR A 813 -24.80 29.58 -30.24
CA TYR A 813 -24.66 28.13 -30.16
C TYR A 813 -25.88 27.49 -29.48
N GLY A 814 -26.12 26.22 -29.78
CA GLY A 814 -27.32 25.51 -29.33
C GLY A 814 -27.12 24.78 -28.01
N GLY A 815 -27.86 25.15 -26.96
CA GLY A 815 -27.95 24.36 -25.74
C GLY A 815 -28.75 23.06 -25.94
N GLY A 816 -28.45 22.02 -25.19
CA GLY A 816 -29.17 20.76 -25.20
C GLY A 816 -30.57 20.87 -24.60
N GLY A 817 -31.48 20.03 -25.08
CA GLY A 817 -32.82 19.88 -24.53
C GLY A 817 -32.82 19.16 -23.17
N GLY A 818 -33.83 19.42 -22.36
CA GLY A 818 -34.06 18.65 -21.12
C GLY A 818 -34.42 17.19 -21.41
N GLY A 819 -34.19 16.34 -20.42
CA GLY A 819 -34.46 14.91 -20.41
C GLY A 819 -35.80 14.56 -19.78
N TRP A 820 -35.98 13.28 -19.47
CA TRP A 820 -37.21 12.72 -18.92
C TRP A 820 -37.11 12.52 -17.41
N PHE A 821 -38.21 12.82 -16.71
CA PHE A 821 -38.32 12.55 -15.29
C PHE A 821 -39.65 11.87 -15.00
N CYS A 822 -39.61 10.69 -14.37
CA CYS A 822 -40.80 9.95 -13.98
C CYS A 822 -40.65 9.38 -12.57
N PHE A 823 -41.70 9.51 -11.77
CA PHE A 823 -41.70 9.20 -10.35
C PHE A 823 -43.01 8.53 -9.96
N TYR A 824 -42.93 7.34 -9.35
CA TYR A 824 -44.08 6.55 -8.86
C TYR A 824 -44.03 6.31 -7.37
#